data_AF-A0A554K6H5-F1
#
_entry.id   AF-A0A554K6H5-F1
#
_cell.length_a   1.000
_cell.length_b   1.000
_cell.length_c   1.000
_cell.angle_alpha   90.00
_cell.angle_beta   90.00
_cell.angle_gamma   90.00
#
_symmetry.space_group_name_H-M   'P 1'
#
loop_
_entity.id
_entity.type
_entity.pdbx_description
1 polymer ?
#
loop_
_entity_poly.entity_id
_entity_poly.type
_entity_poly.pdbx_seq_one_letter_code
_entity_poly.pdbx_strand_id
1 'polypeptide(L)'
;MGTRVLRWSAVALAFAAAGCAKKTTTAPSVQIPKNAIVISEDLTVKGDYAVAADKPVVLRGGAKLTVEGNLDVAGELGCDGGNLELTVRGTTAVNGKLQCRGADGKGGDVRIVVADDVTFAKNAEIAADGNVQISSRADLLADSAQELEKLYQEAGSPTGAGNRVGPFIGGSEAGIERSPLAAVVEPTPVPGPLPRRSLWGIPAAKATSHTVTISGRVSVGTPPPGVRRMVIFQFPDAVGLNVQNFELTGPDGRPGADDKGTSCNARGKDGEDAFRLLVKAPNITINNFKLKLGNGGKGGDAETKRDCKPGMAIGGKGGKPGNFKMVAGSEFKITGAFEVSTGNGGAGGSTTALGKHGGPSEDGGDARATGGQGGDNVKELSIAGTVAGASNVTFDAMFGGDGGLATADPGNGGDGLKCKQRGGNGGSGTATGGQGGKAALTLTGGAGRSSPEDVGGNGGDADAHGGKGGNGGNCDASGPGGPGGKGGDAKSIFGKGGVGKTRNGSDGAVQDETGGNGGNGGDGCGEGKGGKGGKGNPPGQDGADGKNLCVPPPTPTPTPTPTAGDPTPTPTATPTPTPRETTGGGGTQPTPTPTPDKEMIKVQVIQYNGKYLPVDQLIVESEQGCDGGQAHWHAAAGAVRATDGSMVIDPGPQCGYGKVKDKPTMQIEVAAE
;
A
#
# COMPACT_ATOMS: atom_id res chain seq x y z
N MET A 1 -72.91 45.03 -28.54
CA MET A 1 -72.29 46.15 -27.80
C MET A 1 -71.61 45.58 -26.56
N GLY A 2 -70.33 45.87 -26.37
CA GLY A 2 -69.61 45.58 -25.11
C GLY A 2 -68.68 44.36 -25.12
N THR A 3 -67.59 44.40 -25.90
CA THR A 3 -66.48 43.44 -25.84
C THR A 3 -65.65 43.68 -24.58
N ARG A 4 -65.56 42.68 -23.68
CA ARG A 4 -64.53 42.60 -22.63
C ARG A 4 -63.69 41.36 -22.86
N VAL A 5 -62.41 41.60 -23.16
CA VAL A 5 -61.37 40.59 -23.37
C VAL A 5 -60.75 40.27 -22.01
N LEU A 6 -60.84 39.01 -21.57
CA LEU A 6 -60.11 38.46 -20.42
C LEU A 6 -58.65 38.22 -20.83
N ARG A 7 -57.71 38.90 -20.16
CA ARG A 7 -56.28 38.61 -20.26
C ARG A 7 -55.92 37.43 -19.35
N TRP A 8 -55.40 36.37 -19.95
CA TRP A 8 -54.68 35.30 -19.25
C TRP A 8 -53.21 35.72 -19.08
N SER A 9 -52.75 35.83 -17.83
CA SER A 9 -51.33 35.97 -17.52
C SER A 9 -50.72 34.58 -17.37
N ALA A 10 -49.87 34.19 -18.31
CA ALA A 10 -49.04 33.00 -18.22
C ALA A 10 -47.92 33.25 -17.20
N VAL A 11 -47.87 32.42 -16.16
CA VAL A 11 -46.72 32.32 -15.24
C VAL A 11 -45.72 31.38 -15.91
N ALA A 12 -44.64 31.96 -16.45
CA ALA A 12 -43.49 31.20 -16.92
C ALA A 12 -42.65 30.76 -15.70
N LEU A 13 -42.63 29.46 -15.46
CA LEU A 13 -41.75 28.82 -14.47
C LEU A 13 -40.33 28.80 -15.05
N ALA A 14 -39.47 29.71 -14.60
CA ALA A 14 -38.06 29.70 -14.94
C ALA A 14 -37.33 28.62 -14.10
N PHE A 15 -36.90 27.53 -14.74
CA PHE A 15 -35.91 26.62 -14.18
C PHE A 15 -34.55 27.34 -14.15
N ALA A 16 -34.16 27.85 -12.98
CA ALA A 16 -32.80 28.27 -12.72
C ALA A 16 -31.91 27.01 -12.63
N ALA A 17 -31.16 26.73 -13.69
CA ALA A 17 -30.04 25.80 -13.63
C ALA A 17 -28.99 26.38 -12.66
N ALA A 18 -28.94 25.84 -11.45
CA ALA A 18 -27.85 26.08 -10.50
C ALA A 18 -26.58 25.41 -11.05
N GLY A 19 -25.88 26.11 -11.95
CA GLY A 19 -24.52 25.78 -12.31
C GLY A 19 -23.64 25.92 -11.08
N CYS A 20 -23.17 24.80 -10.54
CA CYS A 20 -22.07 24.76 -9.58
C CYS A 20 -20.80 25.29 -10.26
N ALA A 21 -20.64 26.61 -10.29
CA ALA A 21 -19.36 27.23 -10.52
C ALA A 21 -18.47 26.86 -9.33
N LYS A 22 -17.63 25.84 -9.51
CA LYS A 22 -16.50 25.56 -8.60
C LYS A 22 -15.70 26.85 -8.50
N LYS A 23 -15.82 27.58 -7.38
CA LYS A 23 -14.85 28.60 -6.99
C LYS A 23 -13.51 27.88 -6.90
N THR A 24 -12.67 28.01 -7.93
CA THR A 24 -11.24 27.74 -7.83
C THR A 24 -10.70 28.76 -6.85
N THR A 25 -10.61 28.37 -5.57
CA THR A 25 -9.80 29.08 -4.58
C THR A 25 -8.36 29.01 -5.09
N THR A 26 -7.91 30.08 -5.75
CA THR A 26 -6.49 30.29 -6.04
C THR A 26 -5.73 30.15 -4.75
N ALA A 27 -4.82 29.17 -4.69
CA ALA A 27 -3.96 28.96 -3.54
C ALA A 27 -3.21 30.27 -3.21
N PRO A 28 -2.95 30.55 -1.92
CA PRO A 28 -2.19 31.73 -1.53
C PRO A 28 -0.82 31.69 -2.22
N SER A 29 -0.54 32.68 -3.06
CA SER A 29 0.77 32.87 -3.69
C SER A 29 1.86 33.02 -2.63
N VAL A 30 3.05 32.50 -2.88
CA VAL A 30 4.23 32.74 -2.03
C VAL A 30 4.38 34.25 -1.84
N GLN A 31 4.53 34.70 -0.59
CA GLN A 31 4.73 36.12 -0.30
C GLN A 31 6.11 36.54 -0.79
N ILE A 32 6.17 37.08 -2.01
CA ILE A 32 7.41 37.59 -2.59
C ILE A 32 7.80 38.90 -1.88
N PRO A 33 9.04 39.02 -1.39
CA PRO A 33 9.53 40.26 -0.79
C PRO A 33 9.36 41.45 -1.74
N LYS A 34 8.96 42.61 -1.22
CA LYS A 34 8.72 43.82 -2.05
C LYS A 34 9.95 44.29 -2.83
N ASN A 35 11.15 43.96 -2.36
CA ASN A 35 12.45 44.28 -2.95
C ASN A 35 12.98 43.17 -3.90
N ALA A 36 12.21 42.11 -4.15
CA ALA A 36 12.67 41.01 -5.00
C ALA A 36 12.71 41.41 -6.48
N ILE A 37 13.75 40.94 -7.18
CA ILE A 37 13.79 40.92 -8.63
C ILE A 37 12.99 39.71 -9.10
N VAL A 38 11.95 39.91 -9.91
CA VAL A 38 11.14 38.82 -10.44
C VAL A 38 11.48 38.59 -11.90
N ILE A 39 11.89 37.37 -12.24
CA ILE A 39 12.16 36.91 -13.61
C ILE A 39 10.99 36.02 -14.02
N SER A 40 10.15 36.45 -14.96
CA SER A 40 8.93 35.72 -15.36
C SER A 40 9.04 35.04 -16.74
N GLU A 41 10.16 35.20 -17.42
CA GLU A 41 10.50 34.57 -18.70
C GLU A 41 11.95 34.12 -18.65
N ASP A 42 12.34 33.20 -19.51
CA ASP A 42 13.72 32.71 -19.59
C ASP A 42 14.71 33.87 -19.81
N LEU A 43 15.71 33.95 -18.93
CA LEU A 43 16.73 34.99 -18.95
C LEU A 43 18.11 34.40 -19.19
N THR A 44 18.81 34.92 -20.20
CA THR A 44 20.23 34.64 -20.42
C THR A 44 21.07 35.87 -20.10
N VAL A 45 21.98 35.74 -19.14
CA VAL A 45 22.96 36.75 -18.76
C VAL A 45 24.27 36.49 -19.49
N LYS A 46 24.65 37.40 -20.39
CA LYS A 46 25.92 37.36 -21.12
C LYS A 46 27.06 37.91 -20.25
N GLY A 47 27.51 37.11 -19.30
CA GLY A 47 28.55 37.48 -18.34
C GLY A 47 28.22 36.99 -16.93
N ASP A 48 28.86 37.61 -15.94
CA ASP A 48 28.69 37.26 -14.53
C ASP A 48 27.36 37.78 -13.97
N TYR A 49 26.78 37.04 -13.03
CA TYR A 49 25.55 37.40 -12.34
C TYR A 49 25.69 37.22 -10.83
N ALA A 50 25.28 38.23 -10.06
CA ALA A 50 25.34 38.20 -8.61
C ALA A 50 23.95 38.44 -8.01
N VAL A 51 23.54 37.56 -7.09
CA VAL A 51 22.34 37.70 -6.26
C VAL A 51 22.77 38.27 -4.91
N ALA A 52 22.56 39.57 -4.72
CA ALA A 52 22.98 40.28 -3.51
C ALA A 52 22.16 39.87 -2.26
N ALA A 53 22.78 39.96 -1.08
CA ALA A 53 22.20 39.53 0.19
C ALA A 53 20.86 40.21 0.55
N ASP A 54 20.69 41.48 0.17
CA ASP A 54 19.52 42.31 0.43
C ASP A 54 18.54 42.39 -0.75
N LYS A 55 18.80 41.64 -1.83
CA LYS A 55 18.04 41.72 -3.07
C LYS A 55 17.71 40.33 -3.62
N PRO A 56 16.66 39.68 -3.10
CA PRO A 56 16.29 38.34 -3.53
C PRO A 56 15.88 38.32 -5.00
N VAL A 57 16.10 37.20 -5.68
CA VAL A 57 15.68 36.96 -7.07
C VAL A 57 14.69 35.80 -7.07
N VAL A 58 13.58 35.94 -7.80
CA VAL A 58 12.54 34.92 -7.89
C VAL A 58 12.25 34.58 -9.34
N LEU A 59 12.36 33.31 -9.69
CA LEU A 59 11.95 32.78 -10.99
C LEU A 59 10.46 32.42 -10.93
N ARG A 60 9.63 33.09 -11.72
CA ARG A 60 8.18 32.91 -11.73
C ARG A 60 7.73 32.12 -12.95
N GLY A 61 6.71 31.26 -12.77
CA GLY A 61 6.04 30.60 -13.90
C GLY A 61 6.89 29.53 -14.58
N GLY A 62 7.93 29.02 -13.90
CA GLY A 62 8.89 28.07 -14.47
C GLY A 62 9.96 28.70 -15.36
N ALA A 63 10.15 30.03 -15.29
CA ALA A 63 11.24 30.72 -15.97
C ALA A 63 12.62 30.13 -15.60
N LYS A 64 13.54 30.15 -16.57
CA LYS A 64 14.92 29.65 -16.43
C LYS A 64 15.92 30.78 -16.36
N LEU A 65 17.00 30.59 -15.60
CA LEU A 65 18.13 31.52 -15.58
C LEU A 65 19.38 30.83 -16.14
N THR A 66 19.89 31.34 -17.26
CA THR A 66 21.16 30.93 -17.86
C THR A 66 22.21 32.02 -17.64
N VAL A 67 23.35 31.67 -17.06
CA VAL A 67 24.47 32.58 -16.81
C VAL A 67 25.67 32.10 -17.63
N GLU A 68 26.11 32.89 -18.61
CA GLU A 68 27.25 32.53 -19.47
C GLU A 68 28.61 32.73 -18.79
N GLY A 69 28.67 33.56 -17.74
CA GLY A 69 29.84 33.75 -16.87
C GLY A 69 29.67 33.05 -15.52
N ASN A 70 30.16 33.70 -14.47
CA ASN A 70 30.11 33.21 -13.09
C ASN A 70 28.79 33.57 -12.40
N LEU A 71 28.34 32.73 -11.47
CA LEU A 71 27.19 32.98 -10.61
C LEU A 71 27.64 33.06 -9.15
N ASP A 72 27.34 34.18 -8.48
CA ASP A 72 27.50 34.32 -7.01
C ASP A 72 26.13 34.57 -6.35
N VAL A 73 25.73 33.71 -5.43
CA VAL A 73 24.47 33.82 -4.69
C VAL A 73 24.75 34.10 -3.23
N ALA A 74 24.82 35.39 -2.88
CA ALA A 74 24.97 35.85 -1.50
C ALA A 74 23.61 35.98 -0.77
N GLY A 75 22.54 36.30 -1.52
CA GLY A 75 21.17 36.42 -1.02
C GLY A 75 20.31 35.18 -1.28
N GLU A 76 19.07 35.40 -1.67
CA GLU A 76 18.11 34.34 -1.97
C GLU A 76 17.78 34.31 -3.46
N LEU A 77 17.86 33.13 -4.06
CA LEU A 77 17.39 32.85 -5.40
C LEU A 77 16.31 31.76 -5.30
N GLY A 78 15.06 32.12 -5.54
CA GLY A 78 13.92 31.24 -5.33
C GLY A 78 13.01 31.10 -6.54
N CYS A 79 11.89 30.39 -6.37
CA CYS A 79 10.86 30.25 -7.39
C CYS A 79 9.43 30.52 -6.88
N ASP A 80 8.55 30.89 -7.80
CA ASP A 80 7.11 31.12 -7.57
C ASP A 80 6.30 30.51 -8.74
N GLY A 81 5.61 29.39 -8.47
CA GLY A 81 4.82 28.69 -9.48
C GLY A 81 5.66 28.05 -10.60
N GLY A 82 6.50 27.08 -10.26
CA GLY A 82 7.35 26.33 -11.19
C GLY A 82 8.61 25.81 -10.50
N ASN A 83 9.60 25.38 -11.29
CA ASN A 83 10.91 24.93 -10.80
C ASN A 83 11.91 26.09 -10.75
N LEU A 84 12.92 25.98 -9.89
CA LEU A 84 14.13 26.81 -9.95
C LEU A 84 15.11 26.11 -10.88
N GLU A 85 15.20 26.57 -12.13
CA GLU A 85 16.08 25.98 -13.15
C GLU A 85 17.22 26.94 -13.52
N LEU A 86 18.45 26.50 -13.21
CA LEU A 86 19.68 27.28 -13.37
C LEU A 86 20.66 26.55 -14.30
N THR A 87 21.24 27.28 -15.25
CA THR A 87 22.36 26.79 -16.07
C THR A 87 23.51 27.80 -16.00
N VAL A 88 24.66 27.38 -15.52
CA VAL A 88 25.85 28.24 -15.34
C VAL A 88 27.02 27.66 -16.11
N ARG A 89 27.63 28.47 -16.99
CA ARG A 89 28.80 28.04 -17.79
C ARG A 89 30.13 28.27 -17.08
N GLY A 90 30.22 29.29 -16.23
CA GLY A 90 31.39 29.55 -15.39
C GLY A 90 31.27 28.95 -14.00
N THR A 91 32.03 29.51 -13.06
CA THR A 91 32.04 29.08 -11.67
C THR A 91 30.75 29.47 -10.94
N THR A 92 30.32 28.65 -9.99
CA THR A 92 29.15 28.92 -9.16
C THR A 92 29.51 28.94 -7.68
N ALA A 93 29.26 30.06 -7.01
CA ALA A 93 29.37 30.21 -5.57
C ALA A 93 27.98 30.44 -4.95
N VAL A 94 27.61 29.65 -3.94
CA VAL A 94 26.36 29.79 -3.20
C VAL A 94 26.69 29.98 -1.73
N ASN A 95 26.47 31.19 -1.25
CA ASN A 95 26.64 31.58 0.16
C ASN A 95 25.29 31.78 0.87
N GLY A 96 24.23 32.05 0.11
CA GLY A 96 22.89 32.30 0.62
C GLY A 96 21.94 31.12 0.40
N LYS A 97 20.75 31.39 -0.16
CA LYS A 97 19.65 30.43 -0.24
C LYS A 97 19.21 30.15 -1.66
N LEU A 98 18.96 28.89 -1.97
CA LEU A 98 18.23 28.42 -3.15
C LEU A 98 16.90 27.82 -2.70
N GLN A 99 15.77 28.44 -3.02
CA GLN A 99 14.49 28.06 -2.42
C GLN A 99 13.33 27.90 -3.41
N CYS A 100 12.79 26.70 -3.49
CA CYS A 100 11.53 26.37 -4.15
C CYS A 100 10.54 25.74 -3.18
N ARG A 101 9.99 26.55 -2.28
CA ARG A 101 8.91 26.13 -1.37
C ARG A 101 7.65 26.93 -1.64
N GLY A 102 6.55 26.22 -1.85
CA GLY A 102 5.21 26.79 -1.97
C GLY A 102 4.56 26.96 -0.60
N ALA A 103 3.70 27.97 -0.45
CA ALA A 103 2.95 28.18 0.79
C ALA A 103 2.02 26.99 1.15
N ASP A 104 1.70 26.15 0.17
CA ASP A 104 0.84 24.96 0.27
C ASP A 104 1.59 23.64 0.09
N GLY A 105 2.94 23.65 0.14
CA GLY A 105 3.76 22.47 -0.12
C GLY A 105 3.78 22.04 -1.60
N LYS A 106 3.32 22.90 -2.51
CA LYS A 106 3.42 22.70 -3.97
C LYS A 106 4.55 23.51 -4.60
N GLY A 107 5.64 23.71 -3.87
CA GLY A 107 6.88 24.22 -4.46
C GLY A 107 7.42 23.27 -5.54
N GLY A 108 8.29 23.79 -6.39
CA GLY A 108 8.89 23.01 -7.48
C GLY A 108 10.19 22.32 -7.10
N ASP A 109 10.82 21.75 -8.12
CA ASP A 109 12.16 21.20 -8.06
C ASP A 109 13.22 22.32 -8.06
N VAL A 110 14.41 22.01 -7.54
CA VAL A 110 15.63 22.80 -7.76
C VAL A 110 16.53 22.01 -8.73
N ARG A 111 16.79 22.58 -9.92
CA ARG A 111 17.56 21.96 -11.00
C ARG A 111 18.71 22.88 -11.39
N ILE A 112 19.94 22.40 -11.26
CA ILE A 112 21.14 23.22 -11.48
C ILE A 112 22.11 22.46 -12.36
N VAL A 113 22.51 23.09 -13.46
CA VAL A 113 23.60 22.63 -14.33
C VAL A 113 24.77 23.59 -14.17
N VAL A 114 25.95 23.09 -13.80
CA VAL A 114 27.17 23.91 -13.70
C VAL A 114 28.32 23.24 -14.42
N ALA A 115 28.90 23.92 -15.40
CA ALA A 115 29.96 23.35 -16.24
C ALA A 115 31.39 23.42 -15.63
N ASP A 116 31.58 24.27 -14.62
CA ASP A 116 32.88 24.58 -14.00
C ASP A 116 32.83 24.42 -12.47
N ASP A 117 33.77 25.03 -11.73
CA ASP A 117 33.86 24.94 -10.27
C ASP A 117 32.54 25.30 -9.56
N VAL A 118 32.18 24.51 -8.55
CA VAL A 118 30.99 24.73 -7.72
C VAL A 118 31.38 24.79 -6.26
N THR A 119 30.95 25.83 -5.55
CA THR A 119 31.15 25.95 -4.10
C THR A 119 29.87 26.35 -3.40
N PHE A 120 29.32 25.46 -2.59
CA PHE A 120 28.31 25.78 -1.59
C PHE A 120 29.01 26.00 -0.25
N ALA A 121 28.87 27.21 0.30
CA ALA A 121 29.46 27.55 1.59
C ALA A 121 28.73 26.88 2.76
N LYS A 122 29.33 26.91 3.94
CA LYS A 122 28.81 26.25 5.14
C LYS A 122 27.43 26.78 5.58
N ASN A 123 27.10 28.01 5.23
CA ASN A 123 25.81 28.65 5.53
C ASN A 123 24.81 28.56 4.36
N ALA A 124 25.19 27.93 3.24
CA ALA A 124 24.31 27.75 2.10
C ALA A 124 23.12 26.87 2.48
N GLU A 125 21.94 27.22 1.98
CA GLU A 125 20.70 26.46 2.18
C GLU A 125 20.04 26.18 0.83
N ILE A 126 19.72 24.91 0.57
CA ILE A 126 18.84 24.52 -0.54
C ILE A 126 17.57 23.94 0.06
N ALA A 127 16.44 24.51 -0.33
CA ALA A 127 15.12 24.12 0.16
C ALA A 127 14.20 23.90 -1.04
N ALA A 128 13.63 22.71 -1.19
CA ALA A 128 12.70 22.38 -2.28
C ALA A 128 11.53 21.58 -1.73
N ASP A 129 10.30 21.81 -2.21
CA ASP A 129 9.19 20.86 -1.99
C ASP A 129 9.22 19.71 -3.01
N GLY A 130 9.88 19.94 -4.15
CA GLY A 130 10.20 18.93 -5.17
C GLY A 130 11.55 18.26 -4.97
N ASN A 131 12.14 17.79 -6.06
CA ASN A 131 13.45 17.17 -6.12
C ASN A 131 14.57 18.20 -6.13
N VAL A 132 15.77 17.80 -5.72
CA VAL A 132 16.99 18.59 -5.93
C VAL A 132 17.90 17.83 -6.88
N GLN A 133 18.23 18.43 -8.01
CA GLN A 133 19.12 17.86 -9.02
C GLN A 133 20.24 18.85 -9.33
N ILE A 134 21.48 18.44 -9.11
CA ILE A 134 22.67 19.25 -9.45
C ILE A 134 23.60 18.40 -10.28
N SER A 135 24.02 18.92 -11.44
CA SER A 135 24.86 18.17 -12.36
C SER A 135 25.84 19.03 -13.15
N SER A 136 26.88 18.40 -13.70
CA SER A 136 27.78 19.04 -14.67
C SER A 136 27.16 19.28 -16.04
N ARG A 137 26.10 18.53 -16.38
CA ARG A 137 25.49 18.57 -17.72
C ARG A 137 23.97 18.46 -17.66
N ALA A 138 23.30 19.09 -18.62
CA ALA A 138 21.84 19.11 -18.67
C ALA A 138 21.22 17.73 -18.99
N ASP A 139 21.91 16.89 -19.78
CA ASP A 139 21.46 15.54 -20.17
C ASP A 139 21.49 14.51 -19.03
N LEU A 140 22.02 14.89 -17.86
CA LEU A 140 22.06 14.07 -16.66
C LEU A 140 20.95 14.38 -15.67
N LEU A 141 20.23 15.49 -15.89
CA LEU A 141 19.02 15.80 -15.12
C LEU A 141 17.88 14.91 -15.60
N ALA A 142 17.09 14.38 -14.68
CA ALA A 142 15.80 13.80 -15.03
C ALA A 142 14.83 14.94 -15.37
N ASP A 143 14.29 14.90 -16.58
CA ASP A 143 13.30 15.82 -17.13
C ASP A 143 11.91 15.17 -17.25
N SER A 144 11.81 13.86 -17.02
CA SER A 144 10.55 13.13 -16.95
C SER A 144 10.39 12.33 -15.64
N ALA A 145 9.14 11.99 -15.32
CA ALA A 145 8.82 11.10 -14.20
C ALA A 145 9.42 9.70 -14.40
N GLN A 146 9.52 9.22 -15.64
CA GLN A 146 10.09 7.92 -15.98
C GLN A 146 11.61 7.88 -15.75
N GLU A 147 12.33 8.93 -16.11
CA GLU A 147 13.77 9.03 -15.83
C GLU A 147 14.03 9.16 -14.34
N LEU A 148 13.23 9.97 -13.64
CA LEU A 148 13.32 10.09 -12.20
C LEU A 148 13.04 8.75 -11.52
N GLU A 149 12.06 7.97 -12.01
CA GLU A 149 11.81 6.60 -11.55
C GLU A 149 13.02 5.70 -11.77
N LYS A 150 13.65 5.77 -12.94
CA LYS A 150 14.86 4.98 -13.23
C LYS A 150 15.99 5.32 -12.25
N LEU A 151 16.24 6.61 -12.00
CA LEU A 151 17.24 7.05 -11.01
C LEU A 151 16.84 6.65 -9.58
N TYR A 152 15.55 6.71 -9.26
CA TYR A 152 15.00 6.28 -7.98
C TYR A 152 15.31 4.80 -7.74
N GLN A 153 15.02 3.94 -8.72
CA GLN A 153 15.32 2.51 -8.64
C GLN A 153 16.83 2.25 -8.61
N GLU A 154 17.62 2.99 -9.38
CA GLU A 154 19.08 2.89 -9.34
C GLU A 154 19.64 3.20 -7.94
N ALA A 155 19.11 4.23 -7.27
CA ALA A 155 19.50 4.61 -5.92
C ALA A 155 19.17 3.54 -4.86
N GLY A 156 18.30 2.58 -5.18
CA GLY A 156 18.02 1.41 -4.34
C GLY A 156 18.71 0.12 -4.80
N SER A 157 19.45 0.13 -5.92
CA SER A 157 20.03 -1.06 -6.54
C SER A 157 21.56 -1.14 -6.34
N PRO A 158 22.13 -2.30 -5.95
CA PRO A 158 23.57 -2.48 -5.72
C PRO A 158 24.40 -2.56 -7.01
N THR A 159 23.95 -1.89 -8.06
CA THR A 159 24.60 -1.81 -9.38
C THR A 159 25.58 -0.64 -9.47
N GLY A 160 26.37 -0.59 -10.54
CA GLY A 160 27.33 0.50 -10.81
C GLY A 160 28.77 0.09 -10.52
N ALA A 161 29.67 0.45 -11.43
CA ALA A 161 31.11 0.20 -11.33
C ALA A 161 31.80 1.28 -10.47
N GLY A 162 32.91 0.89 -9.82
CA GLY A 162 33.73 1.78 -9.00
C GLY A 162 33.60 1.53 -7.50
N ASN A 163 34.16 2.45 -6.70
CA ASN A 163 34.06 2.43 -5.25
C ASN A 163 32.69 2.96 -4.83
N ARG A 164 32.03 2.30 -3.89
CA ARG A 164 30.63 2.59 -3.58
C ARG A 164 30.33 2.47 -2.10
N VAL A 165 29.50 3.37 -1.61
CA VAL A 165 28.82 3.27 -0.31
C VAL A 165 27.32 3.33 -0.55
N GLY A 166 26.60 2.33 -0.07
CA GLY A 166 25.20 2.11 -0.39
C GLY A 166 25.00 1.37 -1.73
N PRO A 167 23.76 1.12 -2.15
CA PRO A 167 22.55 1.32 -1.37
C PRO A 167 22.46 0.38 -0.18
N PHE A 168 21.48 0.64 0.67
CA PHE A 168 20.98 -0.40 1.53
C PHE A 168 20.22 -1.44 0.72
N ILE A 169 20.65 -2.69 0.82
CA ILE A 169 19.97 -3.84 0.22
C ILE A 169 19.22 -4.64 1.29
N GLY A 170 18.22 -5.43 0.88
CA GLY A 170 17.54 -6.36 1.78
C GLY A 170 18.50 -7.49 2.16
N GLY A 171 18.61 -7.82 3.45
CA GLY A 171 19.61 -8.77 3.99
C GLY A 171 19.53 -10.23 3.49
N SER A 172 18.63 -10.55 2.56
CA SER A 172 18.56 -11.84 1.86
C SER A 172 19.04 -11.79 0.40
N GLU A 173 19.17 -10.61 -0.20
CA GLU A 173 19.61 -10.45 -1.60
C GLU A 173 21.13 -10.43 -1.75
N ALA A 174 21.88 -10.21 -0.66
CA ALA A 174 23.35 -10.18 -0.66
C ALA A 174 24.01 -11.58 -0.74
N GLY A 175 23.22 -12.65 -0.87
CA GLY A 175 23.68 -14.04 -0.95
C GLY A 175 24.29 -14.47 -2.29
N ILE A 176 24.37 -13.58 -3.30
CA ILE A 176 24.85 -13.94 -4.65
C ILE A 176 26.12 -13.16 -4.99
N GLU A 177 27.19 -13.92 -5.21
CA GLU A 177 28.52 -13.51 -5.70
C GLU A 177 29.38 -12.60 -4.79
N ARG A 178 29.77 -13.12 -3.62
CA ARG A 178 31.13 -12.83 -3.16
C ARG A 178 32.09 -13.52 -4.13
N SER A 179 32.58 -12.82 -5.16
CA SER A 179 33.82 -13.24 -5.80
C SER A 179 34.85 -13.46 -4.68
N PRO A 180 35.52 -14.63 -4.62
CA PRO A 180 36.58 -14.80 -3.66
C PRO A 180 37.56 -13.65 -3.89
N LEU A 181 37.97 -13.00 -2.79
CA LEU A 181 39.13 -12.10 -2.76
C LEU A 181 40.20 -12.73 -3.63
N ALA A 182 40.38 -12.19 -4.84
CA ALA A 182 41.45 -12.61 -5.71
C ALA A 182 42.71 -12.31 -4.93
N ALA A 183 43.39 -13.37 -4.49
CA ALA A 183 44.73 -13.29 -3.97
C ALA A 183 45.52 -12.38 -4.93
N VAL A 184 46.26 -11.44 -4.38
CA VAL A 184 47.18 -10.58 -5.11
C VAL A 184 48.13 -11.50 -5.89
N VAL A 185 47.80 -11.75 -7.16
CA VAL A 185 48.70 -12.41 -8.09
C VAL A 185 49.68 -11.33 -8.51
N GLU A 186 50.91 -11.44 -8.04
CA GLU A 186 52.01 -10.61 -8.50
C GLU A 186 52.08 -10.66 -10.04
N PRO A 187 52.26 -9.51 -10.71
CA PRO A 187 52.30 -9.47 -12.16
C PRO A 187 53.52 -10.26 -12.65
N THR A 188 53.29 -11.39 -13.32
CA THR A 188 54.33 -12.07 -14.07
C THR A 188 54.74 -11.18 -15.26
N PRO A 189 56.04 -10.93 -15.46
CA PRO A 189 56.51 -10.15 -16.59
C PRO A 189 56.33 -10.98 -17.87
N VAL A 190 55.47 -10.52 -18.77
CA VAL A 190 55.33 -11.09 -20.12
C VAL A 190 56.39 -10.44 -21.03
N PRO A 191 57.37 -11.19 -21.56
CA PRO A 191 58.30 -10.66 -22.55
C PRO A 191 57.72 -10.91 -23.95
N GLY A 192 57.28 -9.83 -24.62
CA GLY A 192 56.88 -9.89 -26.02
C GLY A 192 56.63 -8.50 -26.61
N PRO A 193 57.27 -8.13 -27.73
CA PRO A 193 57.04 -6.84 -28.38
C PRO A 193 55.71 -6.86 -29.13
N LEU A 194 54.75 -6.03 -28.71
CA LEU A 194 53.51 -5.83 -29.45
C LEU A 194 53.75 -4.95 -30.69
N PRO A 195 53.08 -5.24 -31.82
CA PRO A 195 53.21 -4.46 -33.04
C PRO A 195 52.59 -3.07 -32.86
N ARG A 196 53.38 -2.03 -33.16
CA ARG A 196 52.94 -0.63 -33.22
C ARG A 196 51.88 -0.44 -34.31
N ARG A 197 50.60 -0.51 -33.95
CA ARG A 197 49.53 0.06 -34.76
C ARG A 197 49.34 1.52 -34.36
N SER A 198 49.53 2.40 -35.34
CA SER A 198 49.26 3.83 -35.29
C SER A 198 47.76 4.05 -34.97
N LEU A 199 47.45 4.48 -33.74
CA LEU A 199 46.17 5.07 -33.37
C LEU A 199 46.25 6.59 -33.55
N TRP A 200 45.94 7.05 -34.77
CA TRP A 200 45.51 8.43 -34.98
C TRP A 200 43.98 8.43 -34.86
N GLY A 201 43.44 9.15 -33.87
CA GLY A 201 42.00 9.39 -33.76
C GLY A 201 41.32 9.09 -32.41
N ILE A 202 42.06 9.03 -31.28
CA ILE A 202 41.38 9.16 -29.98
C ILE A 202 41.14 10.65 -29.75
N PRO A 203 39.89 11.13 -29.64
CA PRO A 203 39.63 12.50 -29.24
C PRO A 203 40.30 12.73 -27.88
N ALA A 204 41.15 13.74 -27.79
CA ALA A 204 41.83 14.10 -26.55
C ALA A 204 40.79 14.24 -25.44
N ALA A 205 40.89 13.40 -24.42
CA ALA A 205 40.13 13.57 -23.19
C ALA A 205 40.45 14.97 -22.67
N LYS A 206 39.50 15.91 -22.79
CA LYS A 206 39.60 17.20 -22.10
C LYS A 206 39.56 16.87 -20.61
N ALA A 207 40.73 16.87 -19.98
CA ALA A 207 40.85 16.87 -18.54
C ALA A 207 40.27 18.21 -18.05
N THR A 208 38.98 18.21 -17.74
CA THR A 208 38.33 19.31 -17.04
C THR A 208 38.89 19.33 -15.62
N SER A 209 39.45 20.48 -15.22
CA SER A 209 40.14 20.66 -13.95
C SER A 209 39.21 21.08 -12.80
N HIS A 210 37.90 21.10 -13.03
CA HIS A 210 36.98 21.70 -12.07
C HIS A 210 36.65 20.76 -10.90
N THR A 211 36.41 21.37 -9.75
CA THR A 211 36.16 20.77 -8.44
C THR A 211 34.79 21.19 -7.93
N VAL A 212 34.10 20.27 -7.25
CA VAL A 212 32.78 20.52 -6.68
C VAL A 212 32.88 20.40 -5.17
N THR A 213 32.56 21.47 -4.46
CA THR A 213 32.49 21.49 -2.99
C THR A 213 31.06 21.79 -2.55
N ILE A 214 30.45 20.85 -1.82
CA ILE A 214 29.11 21.00 -1.27
C ILE A 214 29.18 21.06 0.26
N SER A 215 28.74 22.17 0.83
CA SER A 215 28.58 22.40 2.27
C SER A 215 27.20 22.97 2.59
N GLY A 216 26.87 23.11 3.88
CA GLY A 216 25.62 23.74 4.32
C GLY A 216 24.48 22.75 4.49
N ARG A 217 23.26 23.13 4.12
CA ARG A 217 22.06 22.31 4.33
C ARG A 217 21.23 22.12 3.06
N VAL A 218 20.77 20.90 2.83
CA VAL A 218 19.70 20.59 1.89
C VAL A 218 18.50 20.04 2.66
N SER A 219 17.32 20.61 2.41
CA SER A 219 16.07 20.15 3.02
C SER A 219 14.99 20.01 1.95
N VAL A 220 14.57 18.77 1.74
CA VAL A 220 13.52 18.41 0.78
C VAL A 220 12.20 18.22 1.52
N GLY A 221 11.15 18.88 1.04
CA GLY A 221 9.76 18.72 1.48
C GLY A 221 9.09 17.54 0.80
N THR A 222 7.86 17.24 1.19
CA THR A 222 7.09 16.17 0.58
C THR A 222 6.40 16.69 -0.69
N PRO A 223 6.78 16.22 -1.90
CA PRO A 223 6.21 16.71 -3.15
C PRO A 223 4.74 16.28 -3.31
N PRO A 224 4.01 16.85 -4.30
CA PRO A 224 2.66 16.43 -4.65
C PRO A 224 2.56 14.95 -5.07
N PRO A 225 1.40 14.28 -4.84
CA PRO A 225 1.13 12.89 -5.23
C PRO A 225 1.62 12.53 -6.63
N GLY A 226 2.24 11.35 -6.76
CA GLY A 226 2.79 10.84 -8.04
C GLY A 226 4.22 11.26 -8.36
N VAL A 227 4.78 12.25 -7.65
CA VAL A 227 6.19 12.67 -7.80
C VAL A 227 7.08 11.92 -6.80
N ARG A 228 8.27 11.49 -7.25
CA ARG A 228 9.29 10.88 -6.39
C ARG A 228 10.03 11.93 -5.57
N ARG A 229 10.67 11.47 -4.49
CA ARG A 229 11.41 12.29 -3.53
C ARG A 229 12.89 11.97 -3.65
N MET A 230 13.65 12.80 -4.34
CA MET A 230 15.08 12.54 -4.54
C MET A 230 15.98 13.77 -4.43
N VAL A 231 17.20 13.50 -3.98
CA VAL A 231 18.35 14.39 -4.19
C VAL A 231 19.35 13.66 -5.10
N ILE A 232 19.78 14.33 -6.16
CA ILE A 232 20.65 13.77 -7.19
C ILE A 232 21.84 14.71 -7.41
N PHE A 233 23.04 14.19 -7.23
CA PHE A 233 24.30 14.86 -7.57
C PHE A 233 25.06 14.04 -8.61
N GLN A 234 25.29 14.60 -9.80
CA GLN A 234 25.94 13.89 -10.90
C GLN A 234 27.02 14.74 -11.56
N PHE A 235 28.28 14.43 -11.27
CA PHE A 235 29.45 15.17 -11.77
C PHE A 235 30.48 14.24 -12.40
N PRO A 236 30.15 13.52 -13.50
CA PRO A 236 31.07 12.61 -14.15
C PRO A 236 32.32 13.30 -14.73
N ASP A 237 32.22 14.60 -15.03
CA ASP A 237 33.29 15.39 -15.66
C ASP A 237 34.14 16.19 -14.65
N ALA A 238 33.80 16.15 -13.36
CA ALA A 238 34.56 16.85 -12.33
C ALA A 238 35.79 16.05 -11.91
N VAL A 239 36.86 16.73 -11.47
CA VAL A 239 38.01 16.09 -10.83
C VAL A 239 37.57 15.37 -9.56
N GLY A 240 36.66 15.96 -8.80
CA GLY A 240 36.09 15.33 -7.62
C GLY A 240 34.99 16.13 -6.96
N LEU A 241 34.22 15.44 -6.12
CA LEU A 241 33.17 15.98 -5.27
C LEU A 241 33.63 15.91 -3.81
N ASN A 242 33.75 17.07 -3.17
CA ASN A 242 34.02 17.22 -1.74
C ASN A 242 32.73 17.62 -1.01
N VAL A 243 32.19 16.73 -0.19
CA VAL A 243 31.04 17.00 0.68
C VAL A 243 31.57 17.27 2.08
N GLN A 244 31.41 18.51 2.55
CA GLN A 244 31.96 18.90 3.84
C GLN A 244 31.01 19.76 4.68
N ASN A 245 30.95 19.50 6.00
CA ASN A 245 30.06 20.23 6.92
C ASN A 245 28.64 20.35 6.37
N PHE A 246 28.10 19.21 5.94
CA PHE A 246 26.89 19.15 5.15
C PHE A 246 25.79 18.41 5.92
N GLU A 247 24.56 18.92 5.87
CA GLU A 247 23.37 18.26 6.40
C GLU A 247 22.34 18.09 5.29
N LEU A 248 21.95 16.85 5.03
CA LEU A 248 20.86 16.54 4.11
C LEU A 248 19.72 15.90 4.88
N THR A 249 18.55 16.55 4.83
CA THR A 249 17.30 16.03 5.37
C THR A 249 16.31 15.89 4.24
N GLY A 250 15.84 14.68 3.98
CA GLY A 250 14.72 14.50 3.08
C GLY A 250 13.44 14.08 3.81
N PRO A 251 12.32 14.09 3.09
CA PRO A 251 10.99 13.93 3.65
C PRO A 251 10.64 12.47 3.97
N ASP A 252 9.68 12.32 4.86
CA ASP A 252 8.98 11.06 5.06
C ASP A 252 8.19 10.66 3.79
N GLY A 253 7.90 9.36 3.69
CA GLY A 253 6.96 8.82 2.73
C GLY A 253 5.56 9.37 2.96
N ARG A 254 4.80 9.55 1.89
CA ARG A 254 3.41 10.01 2.00
C ARG A 254 2.54 8.93 2.63
N PRO A 255 1.60 9.31 3.51
CA PRO A 255 0.54 8.41 3.91
C PRO A 255 -0.26 7.92 2.70
N GLY A 256 -0.66 6.65 2.74
CA GLY A 256 -1.61 6.09 1.79
C GLY A 256 -2.99 6.73 1.97
N ALA A 257 -3.74 6.86 0.87
CA ALA A 257 -5.10 7.36 0.91
C ALA A 257 -6.03 6.38 1.65
N ASP A 258 -6.85 6.92 2.54
CA ASP A 258 -7.90 6.19 3.24
C ASP A 258 -9.05 5.82 2.27
N ASP A 259 -9.73 4.73 2.57
CA ASP A 259 -11.02 4.36 1.96
C ASP A 259 -12.04 4.07 3.06
N LYS A 260 -12.77 5.11 3.50
CA LYS A 260 -13.68 5.03 4.64
C LYS A 260 -15.12 5.32 4.26
N GLY A 261 -16.02 4.40 4.61
CA GLY A 261 -17.47 4.58 4.52
C GLY A 261 -18.01 4.74 3.09
N THR A 262 -17.24 4.35 2.06
CA THR A 262 -17.66 4.54 0.66
C THR A 262 -18.18 3.27 0.00
N SER A 263 -17.69 2.10 0.42
CA SER A 263 -17.92 0.82 -0.26
C SER A 263 -18.08 -0.35 0.71
N CYS A 264 -18.47 -1.51 0.19
CA CYS A 264 -18.46 -2.78 0.93
C CYS A 264 -17.15 -3.54 0.82
N ASN A 265 -16.22 -3.04 0.01
CA ASN A 265 -14.89 -3.61 -0.22
C ASN A 265 -13.87 -2.48 -0.05
N ALA A 266 -13.76 -1.98 1.17
CA ALA A 266 -12.92 -0.84 1.50
C ALA A 266 -11.44 -1.24 1.47
N ARG A 267 -10.62 -0.48 0.75
CA ARG A 267 -9.17 -0.74 0.69
C ARG A 267 -8.36 0.55 0.80
N GLY A 268 -7.69 0.70 1.93
CA GLY A 268 -6.68 1.74 2.12
C GLY A 268 -5.50 1.53 1.18
N LYS A 269 -4.94 2.62 0.66
CA LYS A 269 -3.75 2.55 -0.20
C LYS A 269 -2.49 2.38 0.64
N ASP A 270 -1.46 1.78 0.06
CA ASP A 270 -0.17 1.67 0.73
C ASP A 270 0.45 3.05 0.97
N GLY A 271 1.13 3.19 2.10
CA GLY A 271 2.03 4.29 2.38
C GLY A 271 3.24 4.21 1.46
N GLU A 272 3.70 5.37 0.99
CA GLU A 272 4.82 5.40 0.06
C GLU A 272 6.16 5.29 0.80
N ASP A 273 7.20 4.85 0.08
CA ASP A 273 8.57 4.86 0.59
C ASP A 273 9.09 6.30 0.81
N ALA A 274 10.01 6.47 1.76
CA ALA A 274 10.68 7.75 1.98
C ALA A 274 11.66 8.10 0.85
N PHE A 275 12.36 9.23 0.99
CA PHE A 275 13.21 9.76 -0.08
C PHE A 275 14.47 8.93 -0.37
N ARG A 276 15.09 9.20 -1.52
CA ARG A 276 16.38 8.62 -1.91
C ARG A 276 17.45 9.66 -2.26
N LEU A 277 18.71 9.36 -1.94
CA LEU A 277 19.87 10.13 -2.36
C LEU A 277 20.69 9.34 -3.39
N LEU A 278 21.07 9.98 -4.51
CA LEU A 278 21.98 9.42 -5.50
C LEU A 278 23.14 10.39 -5.76
N VAL A 279 24.37 9.93 -5.59
CA VAL A 279 25.58 10.71 -5.85
C VAL A 279 26.53 9.94 -6.76
N LYS A 280 27.02 10.61 -7.81
CA LYS A 280 27.99 10.05 -8.76
C LYS A 280 29.07 11.09 -9.11
N ALA A 281 30.33 10.71 -8.95
CA ALA A 281 31.48 11.50 -9.39
C ALA A 281 32.71 10.59 -9.63
N PRO A 282 33.77 11.02 -10.33
CA PRO A 282 35.01 10.25 -10.42
C PRO A 282 35.67 10.04 -9.06
N ASN A 283 35.77 11.08 -8.25
CA ASN A 283 36.31 11.02 -6.90
C ASN A 283 35.30 11.63 -5.91
N ILE A 284 35.10 10.99 -4.77
CA ILE A 284 34.23 11.48 -3.68
C ILE A 284 35.03 11.57 -2.39
N THR A 285 34.99 12.73 -1.74
CA THR A 285 35.52 12.94 -0.38
C THR A 285 34.39 13.41 0.52
N ILE A 286 34.22 12.75 1.67
CA ILE A 286 33.22 13.08 2.69
C ILE A 286 33.92 13.53 3.97
N ASN A 287 33.54 14.69 4.49
CA ASN A 287 34.09 15.26 5.73
C ASN A 287 33.00 15.96 6.57
N ASN A 288 32.47 15.30 7.60
CA ASN A 288 31.37 15.82 8.44
C ASN A 288 30.06 15.96 7.65
N PHE A 289 29.48 14.83 7.29
CA PHE A 289 28.19 14.74 6.60
C PHE A 289 27.14 14.08 7.50
N LYS A 290 25.98 14.74 7.64
CA LYS A 290 24.79 14.19 8.30
C LYS A 290 23.70 13.95 7.28
N LEU A 291 23.20 12.73 7.20
CA LEU A 291 22.16 12.30 6.28
C LEU A 291 20.96 11.76 7.05
N LYS A 292 19.78 12.37 6.89
CA LYS A 292 18.53 11.92 7.50
C LYS A 292 17.56 11.47 6.42
N LEU A 293 17.28 10.16 6.34
CA LEU A 293 16.61 9.44 5.24
C LEU A 293 15.06 9.43 5.25
N GLY A 294 14.43 9.97 6.29
CA GLY A 294 12.97 10.03 6.40
C GLY A 294 12.33 8.65 6.68
N ASN A 295 11.17 8.70 7.34
CA ASN A 295 10.37 7.52 7.67
C ASN A 295 9.52 7.07 6.48
N GLY A 296 9.13 5.80 6.46
CA GLY A 296 8.11 5.33 5.52
C GLY A 296 6.73 5.93 5.83
N GLY A 297 5.90 6.08 4.80
CA GLY A 297 4.54 6.61 4.97
C GLY A 297 3.62 5.61 5.66
N LYS A 298 2.64 6.10 6.43
CA LYS A 298 1.59 5.25 7.02
C LYS A 298 0.71 4.66 5.90
N GLY A 299 0.31 3.40 6.00
CA GLY A 299 -0.76 2.83 5.19
C GLY A 299 -2.10 3.53 5.43
N GLY A 300 -2.89 3.68 4.37
CA GLY A 300 -4.23 4.23 4.43
C GLY A 300 -5.18 3.31 5.21
N ASP A 301 -6.06 3.90 5.99
CA ASP A 301 -7.07 3.18 6.75
C ASP A 301 -8.23 2.73 5.84
N ALA A 302 -8.99 1.70 6.23
CA ALA A 302 -10.15 1.22 5.49
C ALA A 302 -11.38 0.99 6.37
N GLU A 303 -12.53 1.47 5.94
CA GLU A 303 -13.80 1.28 6.64
C GLU A 303 -14.94 1.00 5.65
N THR A 304 -15.71 -0.08 5.85
CA THR A 304 -16.88 -0.33 5.00
C THR A 304 -18.11 0.43 5.48
N LYS A 305 -19.08 0.58 4.58
CA LYS A 305 -20.43 0.97 5.00
C LYS A 305 -21.10 -0.15 5.80
N ARG A 306 -22.08 0.22 6.63
CA ARG A 306 -22.86 -0.75 7.41
C ARG A 306 -23.93 -1.48 6.59
N ASP A 307 -24.24 -1.09 5.36
CA ASP A 307 -25.25 -1.75 4.52
C ASP A 307 -24.72 -2.96 3.72
N CYS A 308 -23.56 -3.49 4.11
CA CYS A 308 -22.82 -4.48 3.35
C CYS A 308 -23.15 -5.94 3.69
N LYS A 309 -23.14 -6.79 2.66
CA LYS A 309 -23.37 -8.24 2.79
C LYS A 309 -22.53 -9.01 1.76
N PRO A 310 -21.26 -9.33 2.05
CA PRO A 310 -20.49 -9.00 3.27
C PRO A 310 -19.84 -7.61 3.23
N GLY A 311 -19.39 -7.12 4.39
CA GLY A 311 -18.44 -6.01 4.50
C GLY A 311 -16.99 -6.51 4.58
N MET A 312 -16.10 -6.02 3.71
CA MET A 312 -14.67 -6.35 3.69
C MET A 312 -13.82 -5.08 3.75
N ALA A 313 -12.94 -4.97 4.76
CA ALA A 313 -12.00 -3.85 4.92
C ALA A 313 -10.54 -4.35 4.94
N ILE A 314 -9.66 -3.73 4.15
CA ILE A 314 -8.22 -4.06 4.11
C ILE A 314 -7.39 -2.77 4.21
N GLY A 315 -6.52 -2.70 5.21
CA GLY A 315 -5.66 -1.55 5.46
C GLY A 315 -4.47 -1.55 4.51
N GLY A 316 -4.02 -0.37 4.13
CA GLY A 316 -2.81 -0.21 3.33
C GLY A 316 -1.56 -0.62 4.12
N LYS A 317 -0.53 -1.10 3.43
CA LYS A 317 0.77 -1.38 4.04
C LYS A 317 1.50 -0.08 4.35
N GLY A 318 2.34 -0.08 5.38
CA GLY A 318 3.29 1.01 5.62
C GLY A 318 4.43 1.00 4.61
N GLY A 319 4.92 2.20 4.27
CA GLY A 319 6.05 2.40 3.36
C GLY A 319 7.40 2.09 4.01
N LYS A 320 8.45 1.94 3.19
CA LYS A 320 9.82 1.72 3.67
C LYS A 320 10.53 3.07 3.94
N PRO A 321 11.47 3.12 4.89
CA PRO A 321 12.29 4.31 5.11
C PRO A 321 13.31 4.50 3.97
N GLY A 322 13.93 5.68 3.93
CA GLY A 322 14.72 6.12 2.78
C GLY A 322 15.98 5.31 2.49
N ASN A 323 16.62 5.63 1.38
CA ASN A 323 17.83 4.94 0.91
C ASN A 323 18.83 5.93 0.31
N PHE A 324 20.11 5.55 0.22
CA PHE A 324 21.10 6.38 -0.45
C PHE A 324 22.14 5.54 -1.17
N LYS A 325 22.69 6.07 -2.25
CA LYS A 325 23.77 5.45 -2.99
C LYS A 325 24.77 6.52 -3.43
N MET A 326 26.05 6.30 -3.13
CA MET A 326 27.15 7.15 -3.57
C MET A 326 28.17 6.30 -4.32
N VAL A 327 28.48 6.66 -5.57
CA VAL A 327 29.38 5.93 -6.45
C VAL A 327 30.53 6.83 -6.88
N ALA A 328 31.75 6.42 -6.59
CA ALA A 328 32.97 7.03 -7.05
C ALA A 328 33.64 6.18 -8.14
N GLY A 329 33.96 6.76 -9.28
CA GLY A 329 34.62 6.05 -10.38
C GLY A 329 36.03 5.56 -10.06
N SER A 330 36.78 6.30 -9.23
CA SER A 330 38.20 6.05 -8.96
C SER A 330 38.54 6.06 -7.47
N GLU A 331 38.17 7.09 -6.72
CA GLU A 331 38.52 7.21 -5.30
C GLU A 331 37.32 7.59 -4.43
N PHE A 332 37.12 6.87 -3.32
CA PHE A 332 36.15 7.22 -2.29
C PHE A 332 36.85 7.34 -0.94
N LYS A 333 36.82 8.54 -0.35
CA LYS A 333 37.41 8.86 0.96
C LYS A 333 36.37 9.42 1.91
N ILE A 334 36.42 8.96 3.15
CA ILE A 334 35.63 9.49 4.26
C ILE A 334 36.64 9.94 5.32
N THR A 335 36.96 11.23 5.34
CA THR A 335 38.01 11.79 6.19
C THR A 335 37.50 12.30 7.53
N GLY A 336 36.20 12.56 7.64
CA GLY A 336 35.52 13.00 8.86
C GLY A 336 34.24 12.19 9.13
N ALA A 337 33.42 12.65 10.07
CA ALA A 337 32.22 11.93 10.47
C ALA A 337 31.22 11.80 9.30
N PHE A 338 30.61 10.62 9.15
CA PHE A 338 29.49 10.41 8.25
C PHE A 338 28.35 9.73 9.03
N GLU A 339 27.40 10.53 9.50
CA GLU A 339 26.27 10.09 10.31
C GLU A 339 25.04 9.87 9.42
N VAL A 340 24.40 8.71 9.53
CA VAL A 340 23.20 8.35 8.75
C VAL A 340 22.05 7.95 9.67
N SER A 341 21.01 8.79 9.71
CA SER A 341 19.72 8.45 10.31
C SER A 341 18.84 7.77 9.26
N THR A 342 18.62 6.47 9.40
CA THR A 342 17.94 5.64 8.40
C THR A 342 16.44 5.88 8.31
N GLY A 343 15.82 6.40 9.37
CA GLY A 343 14.37 6.54 9.51
C GLY A 343 13.68 5.24 9.91
N ASN A 344 12.38 5.30 10.17
CA ASN A 344 11.55 4.18 10.62
C ASN A 344 10.66 3.64 9.50
N GLY A 345 10.25 2.38 9.60
CA GLY A 345 9.14 1.86 8.79
C GLY A 345 7.83 2.60 9.07
N GLY A 346 7.01 2.80 8.03
CA GLY A 346 5.68 3.40 8.20
C GLY A 346 4.72 2.43 8.88
N ALA A 347 3.77 2.92 9.69
CA ALA A 347 2.75 2.03 10.28
C ALA A 347 1.75 1.53 9.23
N GLY A 348 1.14 0.37 9.46
CA GLY A 348 0.05 -0.15 8.65
C GLY A 348 -1.27 0.61 8.87
N GLY A 349 -2.16 0.58 7.87
CA GLY A 349 -3.49 1.16 7.95
C GLY A 349 -4.43 0.37 8.86
N SER A 350 -5.24 1.06 9.65
CA SER A 350 -6.24 0.43 10.51
C SER A 350 -7.52 0.12 9.74
N THR A 351 -8.28 -0.89 10.18
CA THR A 351 -9.47 -1.36 9.47
C THR A 351 -10.70 -1.58 10.33
N THR A 352 -11.86 -1.25 9.75
CA THR A 352 -13.17 -1.52 10.33
C THR A 352 -14.12 -2.08 9.26
N ALA A 353 -14.54 -3.33 9.42
CA ALA A 353 -15.53 -3.94 8.56
C ALA A 353 -16.89 -3.98 9.26
N LEU A 354 -17.93 -3.53 8.56
CA LEU A 354 -19.29 -3.42 9.06
C LEU A 354 -20.23 -4.28 8.20
N GLY A 355 -21.06 -5.08 8.85
CA GLY A 355 -22.09 -5.90 8.22
C GLY A 355 -23.50 -5.31 8.34
N LYS A 356 -24.35 -5.56 7.33
CA LYS A 356 -25.75 -5.12 7.27
C LYS A 356 -26.59 -5.79 8.34
N HIS A 357 -27.31 -5.01 9.12
CA HIS A 357 -28.42 -5.54 9.93
C HIS A 357 -29.54 -6.05 9.01
N GLY A 358 -29.95 -7.30 9.24
CA GLY A 358 -31.04 -7.93 8.49
C GLY A 358 -32.36 -7.18 8.71
N GLY A 359 -33.13 -6.99 7.63
CA GLY A 359 -34.55 -6.71 7.75
C GLY A 359 -35.32 -7.92 8.31
N PRO A 360 -36.66 -7.84 8.42
CA PRO A 360 -37.48 -8.93 8.95
C PRO A 360 -37.15 -10.30 8.35
N SER A 361 -36.72 -11.25 9.20
CA SER A 361 -36.23 -12.58 8.83
C SER A 361 -35.03 -12.65 7.89
N GLU A 362 -34.41 -11.53 7.58
CA GLU A 362 -33.19 -11.51 6.78
C GLU A 362 -31.99 -11.77 7.67
N ASP A 363 -31.03 -12.53 7.16
CA ASP A 363 -29.76 -12.70 7.85
C ASP A 363 -28.97 -11.38 7.83
N GLY A 364 -28.23 -11.14 8.92
CA GLY A 364 -27.22 -10.10 8.97
C GLY A 364 -26.08 -10.35 7.99
N GLY A 365 -25.38 -9.29 7.61
CA GLY A 365 -24.19 -9.35 6.78
C GLY A 365 -22.94 -9.67 7.58
N ASP A 366 -22.05 -10.47 7.02
CA ASP A 366 -20.75 -10.76 7.62
C ASP A 366 -19.82 -9.53 7.56
N ALA A 367 -18.81 -9.51 8.41
CA ALA A 367 -17.78 -8.49 8.45
C ALA A 367 -16.38 -9.11 8.49
N ARG A 368 -15.48 -8.69 7.60
CA ARG A 368 -14.09 -9.13 7.56
C ARG A 368 -13.12 -7.95 7.49
N ALA A 369 -12.27 -7.81 8.50
CA ALA A 369 -11.27 -6.75 8.60
C ALA A 369 -9.84 -7.33 8.63
N THR A 370 -8.94 -6.75 7.83
CA THR A 370 -7.51 -7.08 7.85
C THR A 370 -6.68 -5.80 7.95
N GLY A 371 -6.00 -5.63 9.08
CA GLY A 371 -5.09 -4.52 9.32
C GLY A 371 -3.89 -4.54 8.36
N GLY A 372 -3.42 -3.35 8.00
CA GLY A 372 -2.26 -3.19 7.13
C GLY A 372 -0.97 -3.64 7.79
N GLN A 373 -0.04 -4.20 7.01
CA GLN A 373 1.29 -4.55 7.51
C GLN A 373 2.13 -3.30 7.77
N GLY A 374 2.92 -3.27 8.84
CA GLY A 374 3.93 -2.25 9.08
C GLY A 374 5.11 -2.35 8.10
N GLY A 375 5.68 -1.21 7.75
CA GLY A 375 6.79 -1.10 6.80
C GLY A 375 8.08 -1.70 7.35
N ASP A 376 8.79 -2.47 6.51
CA ASP A 376 10.08 -3.05 6.88
C ASP A 376 11.19 -2.00 6.87
N ASN A 377 12.09 -2.11 7.84
CA ASN A 377 13.34 -1.39 7.94
C ASN A 377 14.53 -2.36 7.99
N VAL A 378 14.67 -3.14 6.94
CA VAL A 378 15.79 -4.07 6.76
C VAL A 378 16.78 -3.46 5.79
N LYS A 379 18.02 -3.26 6.24
CA LYS A 379 19.08 -2.58 5.51
C LYS A 379 20.38 -3.36 5.69
N GLU A 380 21.07 -3.58 4.59
CA GLU A 380 22.46 -4.03 4.57
C GLU A 380 23.28 -3.00 3.82
N LEU A 381 24.26 -2.40 4.50
CA LEU A 381 25.16 -1.46 3.86
C LEU A 381 26.05 -2.23 2.88
N SER A 382 25.84 -1.98 1.59
CA SER A 382 26.73 -2.44 0.53
C SER A 382 27.91 -1.47 0.42
N ILE A 383 29.12 -1.95 0.68
CA ILE A 383 30.37 -1.27 0.30
C ILE A 383 31.04 -2.10 -0.79
N ALA A 384 31.38 -1.46 -1.90
CA ALA A 384 32.12 -2.09 -3.01
C ALA A 384 33.39 -1.31 -3.33
N GLY A 385 34.44 -2.00 -3.76
CA GLY A 385 35.74 -1.41 -4.03
C GLY A 385 36.49 -0.95 -2.77
N THR A 386 37.45 -0.04 -2.95
CA THR A 386 38.28 0.50 -1.87
C THR A 386 37.69 1.83 -1.38
N VAL A 387 37.05 1.80 -0.22
CA VAL A 387 36.55 3.01 0.47
C VAL A 387 37.42 3.30 1.69
N ALA A 388 38.21 4.37 1.61
CA ALA A 388 39.05 4.78 2.72
C ALA A 388 38.21 5.47 3.81
N GLY A 389 38.42 5.11 5.07
CA GLY A 389 37.73 5.72 6.21
C GLY A 389 36.28 5.26 6.42
N ALA A 390 35.90 4.09 5.89
CA ALA A 390 34.57 3.51 6.10
C ALA A 390 34.18 3.33 7.58
N SER A 391 35.16 3.26 8.49
CA SER A 391 34.95 3.28 9.95
C SER A 391 34.38 4.59 10.50
N ASN A 392 34.42 5.67 9.73
CA ASN A 392 33.84 6.96 10.10
C ASN A 392 32.33 7.04 9.82
N VAL A 393 31.76 6.00 9.22
CA VAL A 393 30.32 5.92 8.98
C VAL A 393 29.62 5.36 10.21
N THR A 394 28.62 6.08 10.71
CA THR A 394 27.79 5.66 11.83
C THR A 394 26.31 5.70 11.46
N PHE A 395 25.56 4.75 11.99
CA PHE A 395 24.12 4.63 11.78
C PHE A 395 23.36 4.67 13.10
N ASP A 396 22.19 5.31 13.07
CA ASP A 396 21.26 5.34 14.19
C ASP A 396 20.50 4.02 14.35
N ALA A 397 19.69 3.96 15.41
CA ALA A 397 18.78 2.86 15.68
C ALA A 397 17.76 2.68 14.55
N MET A 398 17.28 1.45 14.40
CA MET A 398 16.36 1.06 13.35
C MET A 398 15.08 0.47 13.91
N PHE A 399 13.95 1.01 13.46
CA PHE A 399 12.63 0.56 13.87
C PHE A 399 11.79 0.14 12.66
N GLY A 400 11.10 -1.00 12.79
CA GLY A 400 10.04 -1.40 11.87
C GLY A 400 8.75 -0.65 12.18
N GLY A 401 7.85 -0.54 11.21
CA GLY A 401 6.54 0.08 11.42
C GLY A 401 5.58 -0.82 12.17
N ASP A 402 4.67 -0.27 12.96
CA ASP A 402 3.62 -1.05 13.63
C ASP A 402 2.58 -1.57 12.64
N GLY A 403 2.00 -2.74 12.92
CA GLY A 403 0.86 -3.29 12.19
C GLY A 403 -0.44 -2.56 12.52
N GLY A 404 -1.36 -2.50 11.55
CA GLY A 404 -2.66 -1.85 11.71
C GLY A 404 -3.66 -2.68 12.52
N LEU A 405 -4.54 -2.00 13.26
CA LEU A 405 -5.68 -2.60 13.97
C LEU A 405 -6.70 -3.20 12.98
N ALA A 406 -7.40 -4.26 13.40
CA ALA A 406 -8.56 -4.78 12.69
C ALA A 406 -9.78 -4.95 13.58
N THR A 407 -10.92 -4.37 13.15
CA THR A 407 -12.21 -4.47 13.83
C THR A 407 -13.28 -5.01 12.88
N ALA A 408 -14.01 -6.06 13.25
CA ALA A 408 -15.09 -6.65 12.47
C ALA A 408 -16.40 -6.68 13.28
N ASP A 409 -17.37 -5.85 12.85
CA ASP A 409 -18.69 -5.73 13.46
C ASP A 409 -19.77 -6.18 12.46
N PRO A 410 -20.17 -7.46 12.47
CA PRO A 410 -21.18 -7.98 11.56
C PRO A 410 -22.59 -7.54 11.95
N GLY A 411 -23.52 -7.72 11.02
CA GLY A 411 -24.91 -7.38 11.23
C GLY A 411 -25.66 -8.41 12.09
N ASN A 412 -26.51 -7.95 12.99
CA ASN A 412 -27.58 -8.77 13.56
C ASN A 412 -28.56 -9.27 12.49
N GLY A 413 -29.13 -10.47 12.69
CA GLY A 413 -30.26 -10.97 11.93
C GLY A 413 -31.57 -10.32 12.36
N GLY A 414 -32.51 -10.15 11.43
CA GLY A 414 -33.79 -9.53 11.73
C GLY A 414 -34.84 -10.50 12.25
N ASP A 415 -35.75 -10.00 13.10
CA ASP A 415 -36.80 -10.80 13.70
C ASP A 415 -37.84 -11.29 12.67
N GLY A 416 -38.43 -12.46 12.92
CA GLY A 416 -39.63 -12.92 12.24
C GLY A 416 -40.85 -12.14 12.71
N LEU A 417 -41.57 -11.50 11.78
CA LEU A 417 -42.74 -10.68 12.12
C LEU A 417 -44.07 -11.43 11.97
N LYS A 418 -44.08 -12.59 11.31
CA LYS A 418 -45.27 -13.39 11.04
C LYS A 418 -45.21 -14.74 11.75
N CYS A 419 -46.39 -15.31 12.00
CA CYS A 419 -46.52 -16.66 12.51
C CYS A 419 -45.71 -17.66 11.66
N LYS A 420 -44.98 -18.57 12.33
CA LYS A 420 -44.03 -19.55 11.75
C LYS A 420 -42.78 -18.95 11.10
N GLN A 421 -42.63 -17.63 11.06
CA GLN A 421 -41.53 -17.00 10.36
C GLN A 421 -40.25 -17.12 11.18
N ARG A 422 -39.21 -17.68 10.58
CA ARG A 422 -37.89 -17.83 11.23
C ARG A 422 -37.23 -16.46 11.43
N GLY A 423 -36.52 -16.27 12.53
CA GLY A 423 -35.60 -15.15 12.68
C GLY A 423 -34.34 -15.31 11.82
N GLY A 424 -33.83 -14.22 11.27
CA GLY A 424 -32.60 -14.22 10.47
C GLY A 424 -31.38 -14.58 11.32
N ASN A 425 -30.38 -15.23 10.73
CA ASN A 425 -29.10 -15.44 11.40
C ASN A 425 -28.35 -14.12 11.59
N GLY A 426 -27.58 -14.01 12.66
CA GLY A 426 -26.53 -12.99 12.76
C GLY A 426 -25.40 -13.28 11.77
N GLY A 427 -24.77 -12.23 11.26
CA GLY A 427 -23.57 -12.33 10.44
C GLY A 427 -22.34 -12.66 11.28
N SER A 428 -21.34 -13.26 10.65
CA SER A 428 -20.08 -13.62 11.29
C SER A 428 -19.02 -12.52 11.16
N GLY A 429 -18.22 -12.32 12.20
CA GLY A 429 -17.12 -11.37 12.25
C GLY A 429 -15.77 -12.08 12.15
N THR A 430 -14.86 -11.54 11.35
CA THR A 430 -13.45 -11.99 11.31
C THR A 430 -12.51 -10.80 11.26
N ALA A 431 -11.65 -10.67 12.27
CA ALA A 431 -10.62 -9.63 12.34
C ALA A 431 -9.22 -10.26 12.30
N THR A 432 -8.32 -9.65 11.53
CA THR A 432 -6.91 -10.04 11.47
C THR A 432 -6.03 -8.80 11.58
N GLY A 433 -5.37 -8.61 12.71
CA GLY A 433 -4.44 -7.51 12.94
C GLY A 433 -3.25 -7.57 11.98
N GLY A 434 -2.73 -6.42 11.60
CA GLY A 434 -1.58 -6.30 10.71
C GLY A 434 -0.30 -6.78 11.37
N GLN A 435 0.63 -7.36 10.60
CA GLN A 435 1.94 -7.72 11.15
C GLN A 435 2.81 -6.48 11.33
N GLY A 436 3.64 -6.47 12.36
CA GLY A 436 4.69 -5.45 12.53
C GLY A 436 5.82 -5.63 11.51
N GLY A 437 6.42 -4.52 11.10
CA GLY A 437 7.54 -4.48 10.17
C GLY A 437 8.85 -4.96 10.80
N LYS A 438 9.70 -5.59 10.00
CA LYS A 438 11.02 -6.07 10.44
C LYS A 438 12.00 -4.93 10.60
N ALA A 439 13.02 -5.10 11.46
CA ALA A 439 14.11 -4.15 11.60
C ALA A 439 15.46 -4.88 11.66
N ALA A 440 16.39 -4.49 10.79
CA ALA A 440 17.71 -5.11 10.77
C ALA A 440 18.72 -4.21 10.05
N LEU A 441 19.86 -3.95 10.68
CA LEU A 441 21.01 -3.33 10.03
C LEU A 441 22.18 -4.32 9.94
N THR A 442 22.63 -4.65 8.74
CA THR A 442 23.90 -5.34 8.51
C THR A 442 24.93 -4.34 8.03
N LEU A 443 26.06 -4.23 8.74
CA LEU A 443 27.16 -3.35 8.37
C LEU A 443 28.33 -4.15 7.82
N THR A 444 28.96 -3.64 6.77
CA THR A 444 30.18 -4.20 6.17
C THR A 444 31.26 -3.11 6.11
N GLY A 445 32.52 -3.51 5.87
CA GLY A 445 33.62 -2.55 5.62
C GLY A 445 34.04 -1.68 6.80
N GLY A 446 33.73 -2.07 8.04
CA GLY A 446 34.19 -1.35 9.24
C GLY A 446 33.28 -0.22 9.73
N ALA A 447 32.15 0.04 9.06
CA ALA A 447 31.16 1.00 9.53
C ALA A 447 30.60 0.63 10.92
N GLY A 448 30.33 1.64 11.74
CA GLY A 448 29.87 1.50 13.12
C GLY A 448 28.39 1.87 13.33
N ARG A 449 27.93 1.72 14.57
CA ARG A 449 26.60 2.17 15.01
C ARG A 449 26.72 3.21 16.12
N SER A 450 25.84 4.20 16.12
CA SER A 450 25.64 5.10 17.25
C SER A 450 24.75 4.45 18.32
N SER A 451 23.83 3.56 17.93
CA SER A 451 22.95 2.79 18.80
C SER A 451 22.87 1.31 18.40
N PRO A 452 22.86 0.36 19.36
CA PRO A 452 22.76 -1.06 19.06
C PRO A 452 21.32 -1.55 18.78
N GLU A 453 20.33 -0.66 18.67
CA GLU A 453 18.92 -1.04 18.61
C GLU A 453 18.41 -1.27 17.18
N ASP A 454 18.05 -2.52 16.90
CA ASP A 454 17.18 -2.91 15.78
C ASP A 454 15.91 -3.53 16.38
N VAL A 455 14.81 -2.79 16.39
CA VAL A 455 13.55 -3.19 17.02
C VAL A 455 12.45 -3.36 15.98
N GLY A 456 11.89 -4.56 15.86
CA GLY A 456 10.73 -4.77 14.98
C GLY A 456 9.50 -4.00 15.47
N GLY A 457 8.61 -3.63 14.56
CA GLY A 457 7.36 -2.95 14.90
C GLY A 457 6.38 -3.89 15.60
N ASN A 458 5.42 -3.36 16.35
CA ASN A 458 4.42 -4.18 17.04
C ASN A 458 3.40 -4.75 16.05
N GLY A 459 2.80 -5.88 16.39
CA GLY A 459 1.65 -6.40 15.68
C GLY A 459 0.38 -5.62 16.03
N GLY A 460 -0.56 -5.54 15.10
CA GLY A 460 -1.85 -4.90 15.31
C GLY A 460 -2.81 -5.80 16.08
N ASP A 461 -3.69 -5.19 16.87
CA ASP A 461 -4.74 -5.90 17.59
C ASP A 461 -5.86 -6.38 16.65
N ALA A 462 -6.64 -7.36 17.12
CA ALA A 462 -7.81 -7.88 16.42
C ALA A 462 -9.04 -7.91 17.34
N ASP A 463 -10.14 -7.39 16.82
CA ASP A 463 -11.43 -7.28 17.49
C ASP A 463 -12.54 -7.78 16.55
N ALA A 464 -13.19 -8.89 16.88
CA ALA A 464 -14.28 -9.44 16.09
C ALA A 464 -15.45 -9.82 16.99
N HIS A 465 -16.65 -9.49 16.52
CA HIS A 465 -17.90 -9.80 17.19
C HIS A 465 -18.76 -10.71 16.32
N GLY A 466 -19.66 -11.47 16.94
CA GLY A 466 -20.70 -12.21 16.24
C GLY A 466 -22.04 -11.46 16.26
N GLY A 467 -22.72 -11.41 15.13
CA GLY A 467 -24.04 -10.78 15.05
C GLY A 467 -25.08 -11.59 15.83
N LYS A 468 -26.04 -10.93 16.47
CA LYS A 468 -27.13 -11.64 17.16
C LYS A 468 -28.10 -12.23 16.14
N GLY A 469 -28.60 -13.44 16.40
CA GLY A 469 -29.72 -14.01 15.66
C GLY A 469 -31.04 -13.28 15.98
N GLY A 470 -31.89 -13.11 14.97
CA GLY A 470 -33.24 -12.56 15.14
C GLY A 470 -34.17 -13.57 15.81
N ASN A 471 -35.17 -13.08 16.53
CA ASN A 471 -36.19 -13.91 17.15
C ASN A 471 -37.14 -14.52 16.10
N GLY A 472 -37.70 -15.69 16.39
CA GLY A 472 -38.76 -16.27 15.60
C GLY A 472 -40.10 -15.55 15.79
N GLY A 473 -40.94 -15.56 14.77
CA GLY A 473 -42.23 -14.88 14.80
C GLY A 473 -43.27 -15.64 15.62
N ASN A 474 -44.01 -14.91 16.46
CA ASN A 474 -45.04 -15.46 17.33
C ASN A 474 -46.30 -15.86 16.53
N CYS A 475 -46.99 -16.88 17.06
CA CYS A 475 -48.29 -17.35 16.63
C CYS A 475 -49.28 -17.35 17.79
N ASP A 476 -50.55 -17.52 17.47
CA ASP A 476 -51.58 -17.87 18.45
C ASP A 476 -51.63 -19.40 18.68
N ALA A 477 -52.61 -19.87 19.44
CA ALA A 477 -52.83 -21.28 19.71
C ALA A 477 -53.19 -22.13 18.46
N SER A 478 -53.33 -21.52 17.28
CA SER A 478 -53.66 -22.22 16.03
C SER A 478 -52.44 -22.60 15.19
N GLY A 479 -51.24 -22.06 15.51
CA GLY A 479 -50.03 -22.33 14.73
C GLY A 479 -48.74 -22.39 15.56
N PRO A 480 -47.73 -23.16 15.13
CA PRO A 480 -46.43 -23.22 15.81
C PRO A 480 -45.61 -21.95 15.61
N GLY A 481 -44.91 -21.53 16.65
CA GLY A 481 -44.02 -20.37 16.60
C GLY A 481 -42.85 -20.56 15.63
N GLY A 482 -42.33 -19.46 15.08
CA GLY A 482 -41.15 -19.50 14.22
C GLY A 482 -39.88 -19.84 15.00
N PRO A 483 -38.90 -20.54 14.42
CA PRO A 483 -37.62 -20.76 15.09
C PRO A 483 -36.78 -19.49 15.11
N GLY A 484 -35.98 -19.32 16.16
CA GLY A 484 -34.98 -18.25 16.26
C GLY A 484 -33.83 -18.42 15.27
N GLY A 485 -33.21 -17.31 14.87
CA GLY A 485 -32.01 -17.29 14.06
C GLY A 485 -30.77 -17.66 14.88
N LYS A 486 -29.76 -18.25 14.25
CA LYS A 486 -28.48 -18.52 14.91
C LYS A 486 -27.72 -17.22 15.12
N GLY A 487 -26.93 -17.13 16.18
CA GLY A 487 -25.91 -16.10 16.31
C GLY A 487 -24.76 -16.34 15.33
N GLY A 488 -24.11 -15.26 14.93
CA GLY A 488 -22.94 -15.29 14.06
C GLY A 488 -21.67 -15.65 14.81
N ASP A 489 -20.72 -16.25 14.11
CA ASP A 489 -19.43 -16.63 14.68
C ASP A 489 -18.50 -15.40 14.78
N ALA A 490 -17.58 -15.39 15.74
CA ALA A 490 -16.53 -14.40 15.87
C ALA A 490 -15.15 -15.09 15.81
N LYS A 491 -14.21 -14.46 15.09
CA LYS A 491 -12.83 -14.93 15.03
C LYS A 491 -11.84 -13.77 14.98
N SER A 492 -10.89 -13.75 15.89
CA SER A 492 -9.86 -12.72 16.00
C SER A 492 -8.46 -13.32 15.90
N ILE A 493 -7.64 -12.76 15.02
CA ILE A 493 -6.24 -13.16 14.83
C ILE A 493 -5.38 -11.92 14.99
N PHE A 494 -4.68 -11.80 16.12
CA PHE A 494 -3.77 -10.68 16.33
C PHE A 494 -2.57 -10.73 15.36
N GLY A 495 -2.03 -9.56 15.05
CA GLY A 495 -0.83 -9.41 14.26
C GLY A 495 0.41 -9.83 15.04
N LYS A 496 1.37 -10.46 14.35
CA LYS A 496 2.66 -10.77 14.94
C LYS A 496 3.56 -9.54 14.99
N GLY A 497 4.32 -9.40 16.08
CA GLY A 497 5.38 -8.42 16.16
C GLY A 497 6.45 -8.69 15.12
N GLY A 498 6.98 -7.63 14.53
CA GLY A 498 8.07 -7.68 13.58
C GLY A 498 9.35 -8.19 14.21
N VAL A 499 10.19 -8.85 13.42
CA VAL A 499 11.49 -9.35 13.89
C VAL A 499 12.51 -8.23 13.86
N GLY A 500 13.15 -7.98 15.01
CA GLY A 500 14.30 -7.09 15.12
C GLY A 500 15.56 -7.88 15.44
N LYS A 501 16.75 -7.42 15.02
CA LYS A 501 18.00 -8.09 15.44
C LYS A 501 18.25 -7.99 16.94
N THR A 502 17.85 -6.88 17.56
CA THR A 502 18.06 -6.62 18.99
C THR A 502 16.83 -7.01 19.79
N ARG A 503 15.65 -6.68 19.29
CA ARG A 503 14.38 -7.00 19.96
C ARG A 503 13.24 -7.14 18.94
N ASN A 504 12.41 -8.15 19.10
CA ASN A 504 11.17 -8.26 18.33
C ASN A 504 10.13 -7.27 18.85
N GLY A 505 9.26 -6.78 17.98
CA GLY A 505 8.07 -6.07 18.40
C GLY A 505 7.15 -6.97 19.22
N SER A 506 6.28 -6.38 20.01
CA SER A 506 5.24 -7.12 20.70
C SER A 506 4.21 -7.66 19.71
N ASP A 507 3.74 -8.88 19.93
CA ASP A 507 2.53 -9.37 19.27
C ASP A 507 1.33 -8.49 19.70
N GLY A 508 0.37 -8.31 18.80
CA GLY A 508 -0.91 -7.69 19.14
C GLY A 508 -1.75 -8.57 20.07
N ALA A 509 -2.91 -8.08 20.46
CA ALA A 509 -3.87 -8.79 21.30
C ALA A 509 -5.17 -9.10 20.56
N VAL A 510 -5.85 -10.17 21.01
CA VAL A 510 -7.28 -10.34 20.76
C VAL A 510 -8.03 -9.51 21.79
N GLN A 511 -8.75 -8.47 21.34
CA GLN A 511 -9.52 -7.60 22.22
C GLN A 511 -10.92 -8.16 22.48
N ASP A 512 -11.56 -8.70 21.44
CA ASP A 512 -12.82 -9.42 21.53
C ASP A 512 -12.87 -10.54 20.49
N GLU A 513 -13.56 -11.63 20.82
CA GLU A 513 -13.89 -12.76 19.96
C GLU A 513 -15.27 -13.34 20.36
N THR A 514 -16.17 -12.53 20.91
CA THR A 514 -17.43 -13.00 21.47
C THR A 514 -18.41 -13.41 20.37
N GLY A 515 -18.90 -14.65 20.45
CA GLY A 515 -19.90 -15.17 19.52
C GLY A 515 -21.26 -14.48 19.71
N GLY A 516 -22.02 -14.34 18.63
CA GLY A 516 -23.35 -13.72 18.68
C GLY A 516 -24.34 -14.62 19.38
N ASN A 517 -25.27 -14.06 20.16
CA ASN A 517 -26.34 -14.86 20.76
C ASN A 517 -27.32 -15.36 19.70
N GLY A 518 -27.88 -16.55 19.90
CA GLY A 518 -29.03 -17.02 19.13
C GLY A 518 -30.29 -16.24 19.47
N GLY A 519 -31.17 -16.07 18.50
CA GLY A 519 -32.50 -15.49 18.71
C GLY A 519 -33.44 -16.47 19.40
N ASN A 520 -34.40 -15.98 20.15
CA ASN A 520 -35.40 -16.83 20.79
C ASN A 520 -36.38 -17.41 19.75
N GLY A 521 -36.95 -18.57 20.04
CA GLY A 521 -38.10 -19.07 19.29
C GLY A 521 -39.36 -18.26 19.58
N GLY A 522 -40.25 -18.17 18.59
CA GLY A 522 -41.55 -17.55 18.75
C GLY A 522 -42.52 -18.42 19.54
N ASP A 523 -43.47 -17.81 20.22
CA ASP A 523 -44.56 -18.51 20.91
C ASP A 523 -45.56 -19.13 19.91
N GLY A 524 -46.21 -20.24 20.24
CA GLY A 524 -47.25 -20.85 19.39
C GLY A 524 -47.72 -22.23 19.85
N CYS A 525 -48.72 -22.82 19.19
CA CYS A 525 -49.10 -24.21 19.42
C CYS A 525 -48.09 -25.15 18.73
N GLY A 526 -47.10 -25.56 19.53
CA GLY A 526 -45.77 -25.94 19.06
C GLY A 526 -44.83 -24.75 19.17
N GLU A 527 -44.06 -24.68 20.25
CA GLU A 527 -43.09 -23.61 20.46
C GLU A 527 -42.05 -23.54 19.33
N GLY A 528 -41.69 -22.33 18.93
CA GLY A 528 -40.52 -22.11 18.10
C GLY A 528 -39.26 -22.50 18.88
N LYS A 529 -38.31 -23.16 18.21
CA LYS A 529 -37.02 -23.50 18.83
C LYS A 529 -36.09 -22.31 18.84
N GLY A 530 -35.37 -22.11 19.95
CA GLY A 530 -34.32 -21.11 20.06
C GLY A 530 -33.18 -21.37 19.09
N GLY A 531 -32.60 -20.29 18.56
CA GLY A 531 -31.42 -20.35 17.71
C GLY A 531 -30.17 -20.68 18.51
N LYS A 532 -29.20 -21.34 17.89
CA LYS A 532 -27.90 -21.60 18.53
C LYS A 532 -27.07 -20.33 18.63
N GLY A 533 -26.34 -20.17 19.72
CA GLY A 533 -25.29 -19.16 19.83
C GLY A 533 -24.17 -19.42 18.83
N GLY A 534 -23.55 -18.34 18.35
CA GLY A 534 -22.39 -18.39 17.47
C GLY A 534 -21.14 -18.81 18.23
N LYS A 535 -20.15 -19.34 17.51
CA LYS A 535 -18.84 -19.68 18.06
C LYS A 535 -18.05 -18.41 18.38
N GLY A 536 -17.26 -18.48 19.43
CA GLY A 536 -16.41 -17.38 19.89
C GLY A 536 -15.79 -17.71 21.24
N ASN A 537 -15.13 -16.75 21.86
CA ASN A 537 -14.60 -16.84 23.21
C ASN A 537 -14.98 -15.61 24.06
N PRO A 538 -16.09 -15.67 24.82
CA PRO A 538 -16.97 -16.85 24.97
C PRO A 538 -17.87 -17.09 23.74
N PRO A 539 -18.40 -18.31 23.57
CA PRO A 539 -19.48 -18.57 22.62
C PRO A 539 -20.72 -17.77 22.98
N GLY A 540 -21.52 -17.45 21.96
CA GLY A 540 -22.82 -16.84 22.15
C GLY A 540 -23.77 -17.76 22.91
N GLN A 541 -24.74 -17.18 23.60
CA GLN A 541 -25.78 -17.94 24.30
C GLN A 541 -26.81 -18.46 23.28
N ASP A 542 -27.27 -19.69 23.48
CA ASP A 542 -28.44 -20.21 22.76
C ASP A 542 -29.68 -19.39 23.14
N GLY A 543 -30.54 -19.14 22.16
CA GLY A 543 -31.86 -18.55 22.40
C GLY A 543 -32.76 -19.51 23.15
N ALA A 544 -33.71 -18.97 23.91
CA ALA A 544 -34.75 -19.77 24.54
C ALA A 544 -35.76 -20.27 23.50
N ASP A 545 -36.32 -21.46 23.75
CA ASP A 545 -37.53 -21.89 23.05
C ASP A 545 -38.69 -20.95 23.40
N GLY A 546 -39.64 -20.79 22.46
CA GLY A 546 -40.87 -20.07 22.70
C GLY A 546 -41.79 -20.79 23.69
N LYS A 547 -42.93 -20.19 23.99
CA LYS A 547 -43.96 -20.80 24.83
C LYS A 547 -44.92 -21.63 24.00
N ASN A 548 -45.25 -22.83 24.48
CA ASN A 548 -46.31 -23.64 23.90
C ASN A 548 -47.70 -23.09 24.29
N LEU A 549 -48.46 -22.66 23.29
CA LEU A 549 -49.79 -22.05 23.45
C LEU A 549 -50.94 -23.02 23.09
N CYS A 550 -50.66 -24.30 22.84
CA CYS A 550 -51.72 -25.24 22.49
C CYS A 550 -52.81 -25.28 23.59
N VAL A 551 -54.06 -25.10 23.17
CA VAL A 551 -55.20 -25.39 24.04
C VAL A 551 -55.29 -26.92 24.15
N PRO A 552 -55.22 -27.50 25.35
CA PRO A 552 -55.40 -28.94 25.50
C PRO A 552 -56.75 -29.33 24.89
N PRO A 553 -56.83 -30.42 24.13
CA PRO A 553 -58.09 -30.86 23.56
C PRO A 553 -59.11 -31.02 24.71
N PRO A 554 -60.39 -30.66 24.49
CA PRO A 554 -61.41 -30.81 25.52
C PRO A 554 -61.36 -32.26 26.03
N THR A 555 -61.26 -32.43 27.35
CA THR A 555 -61.24 -33.74 27.99
C THR A 555 -62.42 -34.55 27.43
N PRO A 556 -62.19 -35.73 26.82
CA PRO A 556 -63.27 -36.49 26.24
C PRO A 556 -64.30 -36.75 27.33
N THR A 557 -65.54 -36.31 27.08
CA THR A 557 -66.68 -36.66 27.93
C THR A 557 -66.75 -38.20 27.94
N PRO A 558 -66.85 -38.85 29.11
CA PRO A 558 -66.80 -40.31 29.19
C PRO A 558 -67.91 -40.93 28.33
N THR A 559 -67.52 -41.59 27.25
CA THR A 559 -68.41 -42.43 26.46
C THR A 559 -68.78 -43.65 27.31
N PRO A 560 -70.07 -43.97 27.51
CA PRO A 560 -70.49 -45.11 28.30
C PRO A 560 -70.02 -46.43 27.66
N THR A 561 -69.40 -47.25 28.50
CA THR A 561 -68.95 -48.62 28.25
C THR A 561 -70.06 -49.52 27.68
N PRO A 562 -69.92 -50.11 26.48
CA PRO A 562 -70.71 -51.26 26.05
C PRO A 562 -70.01 -52.58 26.42
N THR A 563 -70.85 -53.51 26.85
CA THR A 563 -70.62 -54.88 27.32
C THR A 563 -69.89 -55.80 26.35
N ALA A 564 -69.14 -56.74 26.93
CA ALA A 564 -68.37 -57.82 26.31
C ALA A 564 -69.18 -58.81 25.44
N GLY A 565 -68.54 -59.33 24.40
CA GLY A 565 -68.98 -60.48 23.58
C GLY A 565 -67.96 -60.86 22.51
N ASP A 566 -67.12 -61.85 22.83
CA ASP A 566 -66.20 -62.65 21.97
C ASP A 566 -67.01 -63.57 21.00
N PRO A 567 -66.46 -64.33 20.00
CA PRO A 567 -65.05 -64.54 19.62
C PRO A 567 -64.69 -64.57 18.10
N THR A 568 -63.36 -64.49 17.88
CA THR A 568 -62.46 -64.83 16.74
C THR A 568 -62.94 -65.92 15.75
N PRO A 569 -62.58 -65.86 14.43
CA PRO A 569 -61.41 -66.58 13.91
C PRO A 569 -60.55 -65.90 12.79
N THR A 570 -59.27 -66.28 12.80
CA THR A 570 -58.11 -66.20 11.87
C THR A 570 -58.35 -66.78 10.44
N PRO A 571 -57.40 -66.83 9.45
CA PRO A 571 -56.37 -65.92 8.87
C PRO A 571 -56.66 -65.59 7.36
N THR A 572 -55.79 -64.85 6.62
CA THR A 572 -55.37 -65.14 5.21
C THR A 572 -54.32 -64.12 4.70
N ALA A 573 -53.39 -64.59 3.85
CA ALA A 573 -52.27 -63.87 3.25
C ALA A 573 -52.50 -63.44 1.78
N THR A 574 -51.67 -62.48 1.30
CA THR A 574 -51.19 -62.29 -0.11
C THR A 574 -52.17 -61.62 -1.12
N PRO A 575 -51.78 -60.93 -2.24
CA PRO A 575 -50.48 -60.47 -2.80
C PRO A 575 -50.38 -58.97 -3.24
N THR A 576 -49.17 -58.56 -3.67
CA THR A 576 -48.81 -57.43 -4.57
C THR A 576 -49.27 -57.65 -6.03
N PRO A 577 -49.66 -56.60 -6.81
CA PRO A 577 -48.91 -56.19 -8.04
C PRO A 577 -48.95 -54.65 -8.31
N THR A 578 -47.84 -54.00 -8.71
CA THR A 578 -47.39 -53.63 -10.10
C THR A 578 -47.68 -52.16 -10.50
N PRO A 579 -46.79 -51.47 -11.26
CA PRO A 579 -46.71 -50.01 -11.38
C PRO A 579 -47.69 -49.41 -12.40
N ARG A 580 -48.07 -48.15 -12.18
CA ARG A 580 -48.91 -47.37 -13.09
C ARG A 580 -48.08 -46.35 -13.87
N GLU A 581 -47.93 -46.59 -15.17
CA GLU A 581 -47.63 -45.55 -16.15
C GLU A 581 -48.80 -44.55 -16.22
N THR A 582 -48.50 -43.26 -16.40
CA THR A 582 -49.49 -42.28 -16.87
C THR A 582 -48.79 -41.29 -17.81
N THR A 583 -49.06 -41.49 -19.09
CA THR A 583 -48.80 -40.59 -20.21
C THR A 583 -49.88 -39.49 -20.26
N GLY A 584 -49.47 -38.29 -20.66
CA GLY A 584 -50.33 -37.37 -21.44
C GLY A 584 -50.92 -36.17 -20.69
N GLY A 585 -50.22 -35.03 -20.79
CA GLY A 585 -50.76 -33.70 -20.48
C GLY A 585 -49.90 -32.63 -21.14
N GLY A 586 -50.21 -32.33 -22.40
CA GLY A 586 -49.51 -31.34 -23.21
C GLY A 586 -49.66 -29.92 -22.68
N GLY A 587 -48.53 -29.25 -22.49
CA GLY A 587 -48.41 -27.81 -22.33
C GLY A 587 -47.29 -27.32 -23.23
N THR A 588 -47.64 -26.47 -24.19
CA THR A 588 -46.72 -25.84 -25.15
C THR A 588 -45.64 -25.04 -24.41
N GLN A 589 -44.40 -25.55 -24.46
CA GLN A 589 -43.19 -24.89 -23.99
C GLN A 589 -42.80 -23.77 -24.98
N PRO A 590 -42.54 -22.53 -24.53
CA PRO A 590 -42.03 -21.48 -25.41
C PRO A 590 -40.65 -21.85 -25.94
N THR A 591 -40.51 -21.79 -27.27
CA THR A 591 -39.25 -21.96 -27.99
C THR A 591 -38.21 -20.99 -27.44
N PRO A 592 -37.05 -21.45 -26.92
CA PRO A 592 -35.98 -20.55 -26.52
C PRO A 592 -35.44 -19.87 -27.79
N THR A 593 -35.50 -18.53 -27.79
CA THR A 593 -34.78 -17.70 -28.75
C THR A 593 -33.30 -18.08 -28.71
N PRO A 594 -32.65 -18.37 -29.85
CA PRO A 594 -31.23 -18.69 -29.87
C PRO A 594 -30.43 -17.51 -29.30
N THR A 595 -29.81 -17.72 -28.14
CA THR A 595 -28.81 -16.81 -27.59
C THR A 595 -27.66 -16.73 -28.59
N PRO A 596 -27.16 -15.53 -28.94
CA PRO A 596 -26.02 -15.38 -29.85
C PRO A 596 -24.85 -16.21 -29.35
N ASP A 597 -24.19 -16.95 -30.25
CA ASP A 597 -23.00 -17.74 -29.95
C ASP A 597 -21.97 -16.84 -29.24
N LYS A 598 -21.78 -17.06 -27.94
CA LYS A 598 -20.78 -16.33 -27.17
C LYS A 598 -19.40 -16.73 -27.68
N GLU A 599 -18.61 -15.72 -28.04
CA GLU A 599 -17.23 -15.89 -28.46
C GLU A 599 -16.44 -16.62 -27.36
N MET A 600 -15.81 -17.74 -27.72
CA MET A 600 -15.00 -18.54 -26.78
C MET A 600 -13.55 -18.06 -26.87
N ILE A 601 -12.97 -17.66 -25.73
CA ILE A 601 -11.57 -17.24 -25.63
C ILE A 601 -10.73 -18.31 -24.93
N LYS A 602 -9.46 -18.43 -25.33
CA LYS A 602 -8.49 -19.32 -24.69
C LYS A 602 -7.81 -18.62 -23.54
N VAL A 603 -7.92 -19.17 -22.34
CA VAL A 603 -7.32 -18.63 -21.12
C VAL A 603 -6.35 -19.65 -20.52
N GLN A 604 -5.16 -19.19 -20.09
CA GLN A 604 -4.24 -20.02 -19.30
C GLN A 604 -4.68 -20.07 -17.85
N VAL A 605 -4.79 -21.28 -17.30
CA VAL A 605 -5.30 -21.55 -15.96
C VAL A 605 -4.43 -22.59 -15.22
N ILE A 606 -4.54 -22.65 -13.90
CA ILE A 606 -4.16 -23.83 -13.09
C ILE A 606 -5.41 -24.50 -12.51
N GLN A 607 -5.33 -25.79 -12.15
CA GLN A 607 -6.43 -26.50 -11.49
C GLN A 607 -6.24 -26.62 -9.97
N TYR A 608 -7.16 -26.04 -9.20
CA TYR A 608 -7.15 -26.08 -7.75
C TYR A 608 -8.56 -26.38 -7.20
N ASN A 609 -8.68 -27.43 -6.37
CA ASN A 609 -9.95 -27.89 -5.77
C ASN A 609 -11.12 -28.00 -6.78
N GLY A 610 -10.85 -28.56 -7.96
CA GLY A 610 -11.85 -28.74 -9.02
C GLY A 610 -12.19 -27.47 -9.82
N LYS A 611 -11.54 -26.33 -9.53
CA LYS A 611 -11.74 -25.05 -10.22
C LYS A 611 -10.54 -24.70 -11.09
N TYR A 612 -10.78 -23.88 -12.11
CA TYR A 612 -9.75 -23.36 -13.00
C TYR A 612 -9.48 -21.89 -12.67
N LEU A 613 -8.26 -21.62 -12.23
CA LEU A 613 -7.82 -20.30 -11.77
C LEU A 613 -6.99 -19.63 -12.88
N PRO A 614 -7.41 -18.49 -13.44
CA PRO A 614 -6.65 -17.76 -14.46
C PRO A 614 -5.26 -17.35 -13.96
N VAL A 615 -4.23 -17.65 -14.75
CA VAL A 615 -2.81 -17.42 -14.38
C VAL A 615 -2.48 -15.92 -14.27
N ASP A 616 -3.18 -15.07 -15.00
CA ASP A 616 -3.04 -13.61 -14.92
C ASP A 616 -3.50 -13.00 -13.59
N GLN A 617 -4.26 -13.76 -12.79
CA GLN A 617 -4.66 -13.41 -11.43
C GLN A 617 -3.75 -14.03 -10.36
N LEU A 618 -2.70 -14.76 -10.77
CA LEU A 618 -1.77 -15.46 -9.90
C LEU A 618 -0.39 -14.80 -9.88
N ILE A 619 0.30 -14.95 -8.76
CA ILE A 619 1.72 -14.67 -8.59
C ILE A 619 2.44 -15.94 -8.12
N VAL A 620 3.75 -15.98 -8.33
CA VAL A 620 4.61 -17.05 -7.84
C VAL A 620 5.45 -16.51 -6.70
N GLU A 621 5.33 -17.11 -5.53
CA GLU A 621 6.11 -16.74 -4.35
C GLU A 621 6.85 -17.97 -3.79
N SER A 622 8.03 -17.74 -3.24
CA SER A 622 8.86 -18.77 -2.59
C SER A 622 8.97 -18.44 -1.11
N GLU A 623 8.28 -19.20 -0.27
CA GLU A 623 8.21 -18.95 1.18
C GLU A 623 9.06 -19.98 1.95
N GLN A 624 10.02 -19.53 2.76
CA GLN A 624 10.93 -20.41 3.54
C GLN A 624 10.19 -21.32 4.57
N GLY A 625 8.90 -21.11 4.81
CA GLY A 625 8.07 -21.94 5.69
C GLY A 625 7.37 -23.13 5.01
N CYS A 626 7.35 -23.17 3.67
CA CYS A 626 6.63 -24.17 2.90
C CYS A 626 7.57 -24.98 2.01
N ASP A 627 7.59 -26.30 2.25
CA ASP A 627 8.28 -27.28 1.40
C ASP A 627 9.74 -26.93 1.06
N GLY A 628 10.44 -26.31 2.01
CA GLY A 628 11.84 -25.92 1.85
C GLY A 628 12.08 -24.73 0.92
N GLY A 629 11.14 -23.77 0.82
CA GLY A 629 11.31 -22.57 0.01
C GLY A 629 10.99 -22.76 -1.47
N GLN A 630 10.19 -23.77 -1.82
CA GLN A 630 9.77 -24.00 -3.21
C GLN A 630 8.76 -22.95 -3.67
N ALA A 631 8.72 -22.71 -4.98
CA ALA A 631 7.79 -21.78 -5.60
C ALA A 631 6.35 -22.33 -5.56
N HIS A 632 5.41 -21.51 -5.09
CA HIS A 632 3.99 -21.80 -5.01
C HIS A 632 3.18 -20.77 -5.79
N TRP A 633 2.00 -21.19 -6.25
CA TRP A 633 1.01 -20.26 -6.82
C TRP A 633 0.25 -19.56 -5.70
N HIS A 634 0.16 -18.24 -5.76
CA HIS A 634 -0.60 -17.41 -4.84
C HIS A 634 -1.52 -16.46 -5.61
N ALA A 635 -2.57 -15.94 -4.97
CA ALA A 635 -3.41 -14.92 -5.57
C ALA A 635 -2.68 -13.57 -5.58
N ALA A 636 -2.65 -12.90 -6.72
CA ALA A 636 -2.09 -11.55 -6.81
C ALA A 636 -2.78 -10.53 -5.88
N ALA A 637 -4.05 -10.78 -5.55
CA ALA A 637 -4.90 -9.87 -4.77
C ALA A 637 -5.59 -10.54 -3.56
N GLY A 638 -5.11 -11.69 -3.11
CA GLY A 638 -5.65 -12.44 -1.96
C GLY A 638 -6.86 -13.35 -2.27
N ALA A 639 -7.43 -13.26 -3.47
CA ALA A 639 -8.39 -14.22 -4.02
C ALA A 639 -8.35 -14.18 -5.55
N VAL A 640 -8.81 -15.25 -6.19
CA VAL A 640 -8.91 -15.39 -7.66
C VAL A 640 -10.35 -15.68 -8.04
N ARG A 641 -10.85 -15.03 -9.10
CA ARG A 641 -12.12 -15.42 -9.72
C ARG A 641 -11.85 -16.59 -10.67
N ALA A 642 -12.37 -17.77 -10.34
CA ALA A 642 -12.32 -18.94 -11.20
C ALA A 642 -13.17 -18.73 -12.45
N THR A 643 -12.92 -19.53 -13.49
CA THR A 643 -13.63 -19.40 -14.77
C THR A 643 -15.12 -19.77 -14.74
N ASP A 644 -15.59 -20.36 -13.64
CA ASP A 644 -17.02 -20.57 -13.36
C ASP A 644 -17.67 -19.35 -12.66
N GLY A 645 -16.94 -18.25 -12.52
CA GLY A 645 -17.36 -17.01 -11.87
C GLY A 645 -17.21 -17.00 -10.35
N SER A 646 -16.87 -18.13 -9.72
CA SER A 646 -16.75 -18.24 -8.27
C SER A 646 -15.44 -17.68 -7.73
N MET A 647 -15.45 -17.14 -6.51
CA MET A 647 -14.24 -16.64 -5.86
C MET A 647 -13.52 -17.75 -5.09
N VAL A 648 -12.19 -17.83 -5.24
CA VAL A 648 -11.30 -18.76 -4.54
C VAL A 648 -10.28 -17.96 -3.75
N ILE A 649 -10.45 -17.92 -2.43
CA ILE A 649 -9.57 -17.19 -1.51
C ILE A 649 -8.20 -17.89 -1.46
N ASP A 650 -7.12 -17.11 -1.43
CA ASP A 650 -5.78 -17.63 -1.21
C ASP A 650 -5.72 -18.32 0.18
N PRO A 651 -5.30 -19.59 0.26
CA PRO A 651 -5.15 -20.31 1.53
C PRO A 651 -4.22 -19.64 2.55
N GLY A 652 -3.46 -18.63 2.11
CA GLY A 652 -2.61 -17.79 2.93
C GLY A 652 -1.13 -18.11 2.74
N PRO A 653 -0.25 -17.51 3.57
CA PRO A 653 1.21 -17.60 3.47
C PRO A 653 1.78 -18.96 3.93
N GLN A 654 0.98 -20.01 3.78
CA GLN A 654 1.26 -21.38 4.22
C GLN A 654 1.05 -22.33 3.02
N CYS A 655 1.63 -21.97 1.86
CA CYS A 655 1.75 -22.79 0.64
C CYS A 655 0.72 -22.52 -0.48
N GLY A 656 -0.05 -21.42 -0.41
CA GLY A 656 -0.89 -20.92 -1.50
C GLY A 656 -1.81 -21.97 -2.13
N TYR A 657 -1.97 -21.93 -3.46
CA TYR A 657 -2.69 -22.92 -4.26
C TYR A 657 -1.87 -24.18 -4.58
N GLY A 658 -0.70 -24.35 -3.96
CA GLY A 658 0.22 -25.46 -4.17
C GLY A 658 1.43 -25.11 -5.03
N LYS A 659 2.40 -26.04 -5.07
CA LYS A 659 3.68 -25.85 -5.78
C LYS A 659 3.47 -25.65 -7.27
N VAL A 660 4.25 -24.75 -7.86
CA VAL A 660 4.20 -24.49 -9.32
C VAL A 660 4.44 -25.78 -10.12
N LYS A 661 5.36 -26.62 -9.65
CA LYS A 661 5.69 -27.91 -10.30
C LYS A 661 4.56 -28.95 -10.24
N ASP A 662 3.72 -28.91 -9.20
CA ASP A 662 2.63 -29.88 -8.98
C ASP A 662 1.32 -29.40 -9.61
N LYS A 663 1.24 -28.09 -9.93
CA LYS A 663 0.09 -27.41 -10.53
C LYS A 663 0.52 -26.71 -11.83
N PRO A 664 0.84 -27.47 -12.89
CA PRO A 664 1.24 -26.89 -14.16
C PRO A 664 0.08 -26.07 -14.77
N THR A 665 0.44 -25.08 -15.60
CA THR A 665 -0.55 -24.31 -16.35
C THR A 665 -1.14 -25.14 -17.50
N MET A 666 -2.39 -24.88 -17.85
CA MET A 666 -3.10 -25.48 -18.98
C MET A 666 -3.98 -24.42 -19.67
N GLN A 667 -4.34 -24.64 -20.93
CA GLN A 667 -5.29 -23.77 -21.64
C GLN A 667 -6.68 -24.39 -21.65
N ILE A 668 -7.70 -23.57 -21.37
CA ILE A 668 -9.11 -23.93 -21.53
C ILE A 668 -9.83 -22.87 -22.37
N GLU A 669 -10.94 -23.26 -22.99
CA GLU A 669 -11.85 -22.34 -23.68
C GLU A 669 -12.98 -21.94 -22.73
N VAL A 670 -13.17 -20.64 -22.56
CA VAL A 670 -14.23 -20.05 -21.74
C VAL A 670 -14.99 -19.03 -22.56
N ALA A 671 -16.29 -18.89 -22.30
CA ALA A 671 -17.06 -17.83 -22.95
C ALA A 671 -16.48 -16.47 -22.52
N ALA A 672 -16.23 -15.58 -23.47
CA ALA A 672 -15.87 -14.19 -23.18
C ALA A 672 -16.98 -13.57 -22.31
N GLU A 673 -16.59 -13.01 -21.17
CA GLU A 673 -17.50 -12.28 -20.28
C GLU A 673 -17.97 -10.95 -20.87
#